data_AF-A0A661M3M5-F1
#
_entry.id   AF-A0A661M3M5-F1
#
_cell.length_a   1.000
_cell.length_b   1.000
_cell.length_c   1.000
_cell.angle_alpha   90.00
_cell.angle_beta   90.00
_cell.angle_gamma   90.00
#
_symmetry.space_group_name_H-M   'P 1'
#
loop_
_entity.id
_entity.type
_entity.pdbx_description
1 polymer ?
#
loop_
_entity_poly.entity_id
_entity_poly.type
_entity_poly.pdbx_seq_one_letter_code
_entity_poly.pdbx_strand_id
1 'polypeptide(L)'
;MASKERTRSYPPKNGAVYESPPLAVKIISILSEKGYLQGLFSDLDRVLALYLLRVMGHEEALSYLDKREQRIVAYLKSKNFLAIFRKFARQEGPCRNLLEFWYGSILVKEGVLSPNEFLDKDQVQDTETSFERYMKFAKQFTGTEELLRAYLTLSALLTDESFHGIVEESDLDQFLRNFQLLSASFLNEFLDTLKSRFHEGLFGVKCRIAKLYETFDSLSKEYEAAAKELAGHGKIPSNHLFHRTESAATEFNAIREKIFRVCKALKGFQHKARDYDTLEDLVGLIEEIEKFRGKKAIAKRERAMRILETAEKLHIDGDQKAIPGLFFEKLLETKKELKSSEKLAEELIIGKHPISTLINLIEENKEPSKTILGNLLESLSNYCGSEAANALFASFMKGELTLGKEEKSPSAGRELNGMKRPDDSKDKSKEHHEGGEYKHDVGEERQEEEKRVLPSESGARKRVEKPERCLKTISEVLPSHSPASLALESGGDVVWRSLIWALVYEDDLPAAYWLAQSLKDKIWCPWLLAAVQGASWIVPESETFISDLLEIARNHQPGDDEVQMILGLSAALRASLVAPASGMIGWLRTPPNLPQLGKLTEPVRNFAKLGFAISAEDLDGVSGVDNLRGSLEEAAENTKQWLKDARSRRLQFKTATEVWRRLLSPENELYEMLNLIASNELSKLERVEELNSLLRDREYIEKRIDTITRDISKPKPRRIVGSPRNHLRRCIDEARNLGSRWCNLARRYAELTSRGNWLYEQVSRLRASVEEALSELAGIVQEAVDPSQPAPFAAAFACLARSVNQILSDLAIGRKLECKIPLNSWPWITVDATDLQAGMCRRLLLAPEISFSDDGQPKDKSDSITKA
;
A
#
# COMPACT_ATOMS: atom_id res chain seq x y z
N MET A 1 -56.65 -29.33 28.58
CA MET A 1 -57.79 -28.52 28.09
C MET A 1 -57.30 -27.72 26.89
N ALA A 2 -57.72 -28.10 25.70
CA ALA A 2 -57.29 -27.50 24.44
C ALA A 2 -58.33 -26.46 23.98
N SER A 3 -57.96 -25.18 23.92
CA SER A 3 -58.77 -24.14 23.29
C SER A 3 -58.24 -23.87 21.88
N LYS A 4 -59.02 -24.29 20.87
CA LYS A 4 -58.84 -23.90 19.48
C LYS A 4 -59.24 -22.43 19.31
N GLU A 5 -58.26 -21.52 19.24
CA GLU A 5 -58.50 -20.18 18.72
C GLU A 5 -58.66 -20.25 17.19
N ARG A 6 -59.89 -20.00 16.72
CA ARG A 6 -60.20 -19.78 15.30
C ARG A 6 -59.77 -18.37 14.93
N THR A 7 -58.66 -18.23 14.22
CA THR A 7 -58.30 -17.01 13.50
C THR A 7 -59.34 -16.72 12.42
N ARG A 8 -60.11 -15.64 12.58
CA ARG A 8 -61.00 -15.09 11.55
C ARG A 8 -60.15 -14.55 10.40
N SER A 9 -60.23 -15.22 9.25
CA SER A 9 -59.76 -14.71 7.96
C SER A 9 -60.69 -13.57 7.52
N TYR A 10 -60.15 -12.35 7.43
CA TYR A 10 -60.78 -11.28 6.68
C TYR A 10 -60.25 -11.35 5.23
N PRO A 11 -61.11 -11.22 4.20
CA PRO A 11 -60.64 -11.12 2.83
C PRO A 11 -59.87 -9.80 2.66
N PRO A 12 -58.71 -9.81 1.98
CA PRO A 12 -57.94 -8.59 1.76
C PRO A 12 -58.73 -7.61 0.90
N LYS A 13 -58.77 -6.34 1.32
CA LYS A 13 -59.29 -5.25 0.51
C LYS A 13 -58.41 -5.11 -0.74
N ASN A 14 -59.04 -5.16 -1.90
CA ASN A 14 -58.41 -5.06 -3.22
C ASN A 14 -57.51 -3.81 -3.32
N GLY A 15 -56.23 -4.00 -3.64
CA GLY A 15 -55.33 -2.94 -4.12
C GLY A 15 -54.03 -2.70 -3.33
N ALA A 16 -53.75 -3.42 -2.24
CA ALA A 16 -52.45 -3.31 -1.57
C ALA A 16 -51.38 -4.02 -2.39
N VAL A 17 -50.41 -3.26 -2.92
CA VAL A 17 -49.16 -3.81 -3.46
C VAL A 17 -48.49 -4.53 -2.29
N TYR A 18 -48.41 -5.86 -2.35
CA TYR A 18 -47.70 -6.64 -1.35
C TYR A 18 -46.21 -6.35 -1.49
N GLU A 19 -45.69 -5.47 -0.65
CA GLU A 19 -44.24 -5.26 -0.54
C GLU A 19 -43.58 -6.58 -0.14
N SER A 20 -42.53 -6.96 -0.88
CA SER A 20 -41.74 -8.15 -0.59
C SER A 20 -41.17 -8.03 0.83
N PRO A 21 -41.26 -9.06 1.68
CA PRO A 21 -40.73 -8.97 3.03
C PRO A 21 -39.22 -8.66 3.03
N PRO A 22 -38.70 -7.91 4.01
CA PRO A 22 -37.27 -7.61 4.11
C PRO A 22 -36.39 -8.86 4.17
N LEU A 23 -35.14 -8.76 3.72
CA LEU A 23 -34.22 -9.89 3.61
C LEU A 23 -34.06 -10.65 4.94
N ALA A 24 -33.86 -9.94 6.05
CA ALA A 24 -33.74 -10.54 7.38
C ALA A 24 -34.97 -11.38 7.74
N VAL A 25 -36.18 -10.90 7.43
CA VAL A 25 -37.44 -11.62 7.67
C VAL A 25 -37.52 -12.90 6.81
N LYS A 26 -37.12 -12.81 5.53
CA LYS A 26 -37.05 -13.98 4.62
C LYS A 26 -36.10 -15.05 5.16
N ILE A 27 -34.90 -14.66 5.61
CA ILE A 27 -33.89 -15.56 6.18
C ILE A 27 -34.41 -16.24 7.45
N ILE A 28 -35.00 -15.46 8.36
CA ILE A 28 -35.60 -15.98 9.59
C ILE A 28 -36.77 -16.93 9.31
N SER A 29 -37.59 -16.67 8.28
CA SER A 29 -38.65 -17.60 7.85
C SER A 29 -38.07 -18.94 7.43
N ILE A 30 -37.03 -18.94 6.59
CA ILE A 30 -36.33 -20.16 6.15
C ILE A 30 -35.78 -20.94 7.36
N LEU A 31 -35.13 -20.26 8.30
CA LEU A 31 -34.61 -20.88 9.52
C LEU A 31 -35.73 -21.46 10.40
N SER A 32 -36.87 -20.77 10.50
CA SER A 32 -38.03 -21.23 11.26
C SER A 32 -38.64 -22.49 10.63
N GLU A 33 -38.82 -22.50 9.31
CA GLU A 33 -39.38 -23.62 8.55
C GLU A 33 -38.51 -24.88 8.64
N LYS A 34 -37.17 -24.70 8.65
CA LYS A 34 -36.20 -25.78 8.79
C LYS A 34 -35.94 -26.21 10.24
N GLY A 35 -36.52 -25.52 11.23
CA GLY A 35 -36.34 -25.83 12.65
C GLY A 35 -34.98 -25.41 13.23
N TYR A 36 -34.23 -24.55 12.56
CA TYR A 36 -32.88 -24.13 12.97
C TYR A 36 -32.85 -23.01 14.02
N LEU A 37 -33.95 -22.28 14.21
CA LEU A 37 -34.00 -21.15 15.16
C LEU A 37 -33.62 -21.54 16.60
N GLN A 38 -33.99 -22.75 17.04
CA GLN A 38 -33.66 -23.18 18.40
C GLN A 38 -32.15 -23.35 18.60
N GLY A 39 -31.45 -23.90 17.61
CA GLY A 39 -29.99 -24.03 17.61
C GLY A 39 -29.29 -22.67 17.62
N LEU A 40 -29.86 -21.71 16.87
CA LEU A 40 -29.32 -20.35 16.81
C LEU A 40 -29.37 -19.65 18.18
N PHE A 41 -30.47 -19.78 18.93
CA PHE A 41 -30.57 -19.24 20.29
C PHE A 41 -29.65 -19.95 21.29
N SER A 42 -29.39 -21.25 21.13
CA SER A 42 -28.43 -21.95 22.00
C SER A 42 -26.98 -21.56 21.73
N ASP A 43 -26.69 -21.08 20.51
CA ASP A 43 -25.36 -20.64 20.11
C ASP A 43 -25.05 -19.19 20.53
N LEU A 44 -26.02 -18.42 21.04
CA LEU A 44 -25.79 -17.06 21.50
C LEU A 44 -24.89 -17.01 22.75
N ASP A 45 -23.95 -16.06 22.75
CA ASP A 45 -23.28 -15.62 23.95
C ASP A 45 -24.31 -15.06 24.93
N ARG A 46 -24.09 -15.28 26.22
CA ARG A 46 -25.10 -15.00 27.24
C ARG A 46 -25.29 -13.51 27.47
N VAL A 47 -24.24 -12.71 27.33
CA VAL A 47 -24.34 -11.25 27.40
C VAL A 47 -25.14 -10.76 26.21
N LEU A 48 -24.78 -11.17 24.99
CA LEU A 48 -25.48 -10.77 23.78
C LEU A 48 -26.94 -11.24 23.77
N ALA A 49 -27.25 -12.41 24.34
CA ALA A 49 -28.62 -12.90 24.51
C ALA A 49 -29.46 -11.99 25.43
N LEU A 50 -28.88 -11.41 26.48
CA LEU A 50 -29.57 -10.45 27.35
C LEU A 50 -29.84 -9.13 26.61
N TYR A 51 -28.91 -8.66 25.79
CA TYR A 51 -29.11 -7.48 24.94
C TYR A 51 -30.19 -7.71 23.87
N LEU A 52 -30.20 -8.88 23.24
CA LEU A 52 -31.25 -9.25 22.30
C LEU A 52 -32.64 -9.26 22.98
N LEU A 53 -32.76 -9.78 24.21
CA LEU A 53 -34.01 -9.74 24.97
C LEU A 53 -34.47 -8.30 25.23
N ARG A 54 -33.53 -7.41 25.59
CA ARG A 54 -33.83 -5.97 25.78
C ARG A 54 -34.40 -5.36 24.51
N VAL A 55 -33.76 -5.60 23.35
CA VAL A 55 -34.23 -5.16 22.03
C VAL A 55 -35.65 -5.68 21.72
N MET A 56 -36.02 -6.85 22.23
CA MET A 56 -37.38 -7.42 22.12
C MET A 56 -38.34 -6.93 23.21
N GLY A 57 -38.01 -5.87 23.95
CA GLY A 57 -38.87 -5.22 24.95
C GLY A 57 -38.76 -5.78 26.37
N HIS A 58 -37.75 -6.62 26.66
CA HIS A 58 -37.46 -7.10 28.02
C HIS A 58 -36.35 -6.27 28.67
N GLU A 59 -36.64 -5.01 29.01
CA GLU A 59 -35.67 -4.08 29.62
C GLU A 59 -35.03 -4.62 30.90
N GLU A 60 -35.75 -5.47 31.64
CA GLU A 60 -35.23 -6.08 32.86
C GLU A 60 -34.05 -7.05 32.62
N ALA A 61 -33.84 -7.50 31.38
CA ALA A 61 -32.77 -8.44 31.03
C ALA A 61 -31.37 -7.87 31.35
N LEU A 62 -31.16 -6.56 31.17
CA LEU A 62 -29.86 -5.94 31.45
C LEU A 62 -29.49 -5.95 32.94
N SER A 63 -30.48 -6.00 33.84
CA SER A 63 -30.22 -6.12 35.28
C SER A 63 -29.52 -7.43 35.67
N TYR A 64 -29.42 -8.39 34.74
CA TYR A 64 -28.75 -9.67 34.92
C TYR A 64 -27.26 -9.66 34.52
N LEU A 65 -26.74 -8.60 33.90
CA LEU A 65 -25.33 -8.53 33.48
C LEU A 65 -24.36 -8.70 34.64
N ASP A 66 -24.67 -8.11 35.81
CA ASP A 66 -23.83 -8.19 37.02
C ASP A 66 -24.12 -9.43 37.88
N LYS A 67 -24.99 -10.34 37.43
CA LYS A 67 -25.38 -11.51 38.22
C LYS A 67 -24.46 -12.69 37.94
N ARG A 68 -24.36 -13.60 38.92
CA ARG A 68 -23.62 -14.85 38.76
C ARG A 68 -24.14 -15.62 37.55
N GLU A 69 -23.22 -16.26 36.83
CA GLU A 69 -23.44 -17.04 35.61
C GLU A 69 -24.68 -17.98 35.68
N GLN A 70 -24.82 -18.72 36.78
CA GLN A 70 -25.96 -19.63 37.01
C GLN A 70 -27.32 -18.91 36.98
N ARG A 71 -27.38 -17.67 37.48
CA ARG A 71 -28.60 -16.85 37.47
C ARG A 71 -28.90 -16.34 36.07
N ILE A 72 -27.89 -15.97 35.29
CA ILE A 72 -28.06 -15.59 33.88
C ILE A 72 -28.63 -16.77 33.10
N VAL A 73 -28.03 -17.97 33.25
CA VAL A 73 -28.51 -19.19 32.58
C VAL A 73 -29.95 -19.54 33.00
N ALA A 74 -30.28 -19.45 34.29
CA ALA A 74 -31.64 -19.70 34.78
C ALA A 74 -32.65 -18.70 34.20
N TYR A 75 -32.28 -17.42 34.15
CA TYR A 75 -33.11 -16.37 33.56
C TYR A 75 -33.34 -16.62 32.06
N LEU A 76 -32.29 -16.86 31.28
CA LEU A 76 -32.38 -17.14 29.84
C LEU A 76 -33.26 -18.37 29.55
N LYS A 77 -33.13 -19.44 30.35
CA LYS A 77 -33.99 -20.63 30.26
C LYS A 77 -35.46 -20.32 30.54
N SER A 78 -35.75 -19.43 31.50
CA SER A 78 -37.12 -19.09 31.89
C SER A 78 -37.88 -18.29 30.82
N LYS A 79 -37.18 -17.55 29.96
CA LYS A 79 -37.80 -16.62 29.00
C LYS A 79 -38.35 -17.27 27.74
N ASN A 80 -37.96 -18.51 27.41
CA ASN A 80 -38.36 -19.20 26.17
C ASN A 80 -38.20 -18.29 24.93
N PHE A 81 -36.94 -18.03 24.55
CA PHE A 81 -36.56 -17.14 23.44
C PHE A 81 -37.39 -17.35 22.18
N LEU A 82 -37.63 -18.60 21.79
CA LEU A 82 -38.38 -18.92 20.58
C LEU A 82 -39.84 -18.41 20.66
N ALA A 83 -40.49 -18.53 21.83
CA ALA A 83 -41.85 -18.06 22.02
C ALA A 83 -41.93 -16.52 22.01
N ILE A 84 -40.93 -15.83 22.58
CA ILE A 84 -40.83 -14.37 22.54
C ILE A 84 -40.60 -13.92 21.10
N PHE A 85 -39.56 -14.45 20.45
CA PHE A 85 -39.12 -14.03 19.13
C PHE A 85 -40.17 -14.28 18.03
N ARG A 86 -41.01 -15.32 18.15
CA ARG A 86 -42.14 -15.55 17.22
C ARG A 86 -43.09 -14.36 17.11
N LYS A 87 -43.21 -13.52 18.15
CA LYS A 87 -44.02 -12.29 18.10
C LYS A 87 -43.39 -11.20 17.23
N PHE A 88 -42.06 -11.27 17.04
CA PHE A 88 -41.24 -10.31 16.33
C PHE A 88 -40.71 -10.82 14.98
N ALA A 89 -40.92 -12.10 14.65
CA ALA A 89 -40.39 -12.74 13.44
C ALA A 89 -40.86 -12.14 12.10
N ARG A 90 -41.80 -11.18 12.13
CA ARG A 90 -42.25 -10.41 10.96
C ARG A 90 -41.69 -8.99 10.89
N GLN A 91 -40.92 -8.58 11.90
CA GLN A 91 -40.31 -7.26 12.00
C GLN A 91 -38.84 -7.37 11.62
N GLU A 92 -38.37 -6.47 10.75
CA GLU A 92 -37.00 -6.48 10.25
C GLU A 92 -35.96 -6.27 11.35
N GLY A 93 -36.10 -5.22 12.16
CA GLY A 93 -35.14 -4.88 13.21
C GLY A 93 -34.80 -6.05 14.15
N PRO A 94 -35.79 -6.72 14.78
CA PRO A 94 -35.54 -7.91 15.59
C PRO A 94 -34.90 -9.07 14.83
N CYS A 95 -35.27 -9.30 13.57
CA CYS A 95 -34.68 -10.36 12.74
C CYS A 95 -33.20 -10.07 12.42
N ARG A 96 -32.88 -8.83 12.08
CA ARG A 96 -31.50 -8.38 11.86
C ARG A 96 -30.67 -8.49 13.12
N ASN A 97 -31.15 -7.95 14.24
CA ASN A 97 -30.45 -7.99 15.53
C ASN A 97 -30.17 -9.43 15.98
N LEU A 98 -31.06 -10.39 15.68
CA LEU A 98 -30.80 -11.81 15.95
C LEU A 98 -29.60 -12.34 15.17
N LEU A 99 -29.51 -12.06 13.87
CA LEU A 99 -28.39 -12.48 13.02
C LEU A 99 -27.08 -11.81 13.45
N GLU A 100 -27.14 -10.50 13.73
CA GLU A 100 -26.01 -9.70 14.20
C GLU A 100 -25.46 -10.20 15.55
N PHE A 101 -26.32 -10.37 16.56
CA PHE A 101 -25.88 -10.88 17.87
C PHE A 101 -25.41 -12.34 17.81
N TRP A 102 -25.96 -13.15 16.90
CA TRP A 102 -25.45 -14.51 16.67
C TRP A 102 -24.04 -14.48 16.09
N TYR A 103 -23.78 -13.63 15.09
CA TYR A 103 -22.43 -13.46 14.55
C TYR A 103 -21.47 -12.89 15.61
N GLY A 104 -21.89 -11.88 16.38
CA GLY A 104 -21.13 -11.36 17.51
C GLY A 104 -20.76 -12.45 18.53
N SER A 105 -21.65 -13.43 18.74
CA SER A 105 -21.38 -14.56 19.63
C SER A 105 -20.27 -15.48 19.11
N ILE A 106 -20.12 -15.61 17.79
CA ILE A 106 -18.99 -16.31 17.17
C ILE A 106 -17.69 -15.54 17.45
N LEU A 107 -17.69 -14.22 17.20
CA LEU A 107 -16.51 -13.39 17.44
C LEU A 107 -16.04 -13.45 18.89
N VAL A 108 -16.98 -13.47 19.84
CA VAL A 108 -16.68 -13.61 21.28
C VAL A 108 -16.08 -14.97 21.60
N LYS A 109 -16.67 -16.06 21.09
CA LYS A 109 -16.18 -17.43 21.35
C LYS A 109 -14.78 -17.68 20.79
N GLU A 110 -14.46 -17.07 19.66
CA GLU A 110 -13.15 -17.16 19.01
C GLU A 110 -12.12 -16.18 19.60
N GLY A 111 -12.51 -15.40 20.63
CA GLY A 111 -11.62 -14.43 21.28
C GLY A 111 -11.21 -13.25 20.40
N VAL A 112 -11.98 -12.98 19.32
CA VAL A 112 -11.72 -11.85 18.42
C VAL A 112 -12.16 -10.53 19.06
N LEU A 113 -13.27 -10.56 19.80
CA LEU A 113 -13.83 -9.41 20.53
C LEU A 113 -14.36 -9.85 21.89
N SER A 114 -14.35 -8.97 22.87
CA SER A 114 -15.16 -9.11 24.08
C SER A 114 -16.63 -8.73 23.79
N PRO A 115 -17.60 -9.21 24.59
CA PRO A 115 -19.00 -8.81 24.44
C PRO A 115 -19.20 -7.30 24.50
N ASN A 116 -18.43 -6.60 25.34
CA ASN A 116 -18.55 -5.15 25.49
C ASN A 116 -17.99 -4.41 24.26
N GLU A 117 -16.88 -4.87 23.69
CA GLU A 117 -16.34 -4.30 22.43
C GLU A 117 -17.30 -4.51 21.26
N PHE A 118 -18.06 -5.60 21.23
CA PHE A 118 -19.10 -5.81 20.22
C PHE A 118 -20.29 -4.85 20.39
N LEU A 119 -20.64 -4.51 21.63
CA LEU A 119 -21.78 -3.66 21.96
C LEU A 119 -21.46 -2.16 21.90
N ASP A 120 -20.18 -1.79 21.96
CA ASP A 120 -19.70 -0.43 21.83
C ASP A 120 -19.77 0.02 20.36
N LYS A 121 -20.92 0.59 19.98
CA LYS A 121 -21.14 1.12 18.63
C LYS A 121 -20.21 2.28 18.27
N ASP A 122 -19.61 2.95 19.27
CA ASP A 122 -18.73 4.10 19.05
C ASP A 122 -17.30 3.65 18.71
N GLN A 123 -16.92 2.41 19.04
CA GLN A 123 -15.79 1.74 18.38
C GLN A 123 -16.23 1.28 16.99
N VAL A 124 -16.50 2.24 16.11
CA VAL A 124 -16.90 1.99 14.72
C VAL A 124 -15.81 1.21 14.03
N GLN A 125 -15.96 -0.12 14.00
CA GLN A 125 -15.08 -1.01 13.29
C GLN A 125 -15.03 -0.56 11.84
N ASP A 126 -13.82 -0.40 11.33
CA ASP A 126 -13.58 -0.12 9.93
C ASP A 126 -14.38 -1.11 9.05
N THR A 127 -15.21 -0.60 8.13
CA THR A 127 -16.12 -1.39 7.31
C THR A 127 -15.36 -2.45 6.50
N GLU A 128 -14.14 -2.15 6.08
CA GLU A 128 -13.25 -3.08 5.38
C GLU A 128 -12.78 -4.20 6.31
N THR A 129 -12.37 -3.87 7.53
CA THR A 129 -12.05 -4.85 8.57
C THR A 129 -13.25 -5.74 8.93
N SER A 130 -14.45 -5.17 9.07
CA SER A 130 -15.68 -5.93 9.35
C SER A 130 -16.02 -6.89 8.22
N PHE A 131 -15.95 -6.42 6.96
CA PHE A 131 -16.16 -7.26 5.78
C PHE A 131 -15.19 -8.44 5.75
N GLU A 132 -13.89 -8.18 5.93
CA GLU A 132 -12.87 -9.24 5.92
C GLU A 132 -13.07 -10.26 7.03
N ARG A 133 -13.58 -9.85 8.21
CA ARG A 133 -13.96 -10.79 9.27
C ARG A 133 -15.12 -11.68 8.85
N TYR A 134 -16.19 -11.12 8.28
CA TYR A 134 -17.32 -11.91 7.76
C TYR A 134 -16.84 -12.92 6.71
N MET A 135 -16.01 -12.46 5.77
CA MET A 135 -15.46 -13.30 4.71
C MET A 135 -14.56 -14.41 5.25
N LYS A 136 -13.68 -14.10 6.22
CA LYS A 136 -12.81 -15.08 6.87
C LYS A 136 -13.63 -16.19 7.54
N PHE A 137 -14.61 -15.83 8.36
CA PHE A 137 -15.43 -16.81 9.07
C PHE A 137 -16.33 -17.61 8.12
N ALA A 138 -16.94 -16.98 7.12
CA ALA A 138 -17.72 -17.70 6.12
C ALA A 138 -16.86 -18.71 5.35
N LYS A 139 -15.63 -18.35 4.95
CA LYS A 139 -14.69 -19.29 4.31
C LYS A 139 -14.24 -20.40 5.26
N GLN A 140 -13.96 -20.09 6.52
CA GLN A 140 -13.60 -21.07 7.54
C GLN A 140 -14.71 -22.11 7.72
N PHE A 141 -15.96 -21.67 7.94
CA PHE A 141 -17.10 -22.58 8.11
C PHE A 141 -17.41 -23.38 6.84
N THR A 142 -17.18 -22.80 5.66
CA THR A 142 -17.31 -23.54 4.39
C THR A 142 -16.26 -24.64 4.30
N GLY A 143 -15.02 -24.37 4.73
CA GLY A 143 -13.93 -25.35 4.76
C GLY A 143 -14.10 -26.47 5.78
N THR A 144 -14.84 -26.24 6.87
CA THR A 144 -15.15 -27.25 7.90
C THR A 144 -16.52 -27.92 7.69
N GLU A 145 -17.15 -27.73 6.53
CA GLU A 145 -18.49 -28.24 6.19
C GLU A 145 -19.63 -27.78 7.13
N GLU A 146 -19.42 -26.71 7.91
CA GLU A 146 -20.44 -26.10 8.77
C GLU A 146 -21.32 -25.12 7.96
N LEU A 147 -21.93 -25.60 6.87
CA LEU A 147 -22.56 -24.77 5.84
C LEU A 147 -23.65 -23.84 6.39
N LEU A 148 -24.48 -24.31 7.33
CA LEU A 148 -25.50 -23.46 7.96
C LEU A 148 -24.88 -22.23 8.64
N ARG A 149 -23.75 -22.39 9.35
CA ARG A 149 -23.05 -21.28 10.00
C ARG A 149 -22.40 -20.34 8.99
N ALA A 150 -21.87 -20.89 7.90
CA ALA A 150 -21.33 -20.09 6.81
C ALA A 150 -22.41 -19.20 6.16
N TYR A 151 -23.58 -19.77 5.86
CA TYR A 151 -24.72 -19.01 5.34
C TYR A 151 -25.28 -18.01 6.36
N LEU A 152 -25.33 -18.34 7.65
CA LEU A 152 -25.76 -17.40 8.70
C LEU A 152 -24.77 -16.24 8.85
N THR A 153 -23.47 -16.50 8.71
CA THR A 153 -22.43 -15.45 8.73
C THR A 153 -22.63 -14.49 7.57
N LEU A 154 -22.89 -15.00 6.36
CA LEU A 154 -23.24 -14.16 5.22
C LEU A 154 -24.61 -13.49 5.36
N SER A 155 -25.58 -14.15 6.00
CA SER A 155 -26.88 -13.55 6.28
C SER A 155 -26.72 -12.31 7.16
N ALA A 156 -25.89 -12.39 8.20
CA ALA A 156 -25.56 -11.24 9.05
C ALA A 156 -24.92 -10.11 8.22
N LEU A 157 -23.90 -10.42 7.42
CA LEU A 157 -23.26 -9.46 6.50
C LEU A 157 -24.27 -8.78 5.55
N LEU A 158 -25.13 -9.57 4.90
CA LEU A 158 -26.07 -9.06 3.88
C LEU A 158 -27.23 -8.26 4.48
N THR A 159 -27.51 -8.43 5.77
CA THR A 159 -28.54 -7.66 6.49
C THR A 159 -27.99 -6.45 7.24
N ASP A 160 -26.67 -6.29 7.28
CA ASP A 160 -26.01 -5.13 7.86
C ASP A 160 -26.13 -3.94 6.89
N GLU A 161 -26.65 -2.83 7.41
CA GLU A 161 -26.91 -1.61 6.65
C GLU A 161 -25.65 -1.05 5.99
N SER A 162 -24.49 -1.28 6.61
CA SER A 162 -23.17 -0.85 6.10
C SER A 162 -22.80 -1.53 4.78
N PHE A 163 -23.45 -2.65 4.46
CA PHE A 163 -23.20 -3.47 3.27
C PHE A 163 -24.38 -3.50 2.29
N HIS A 164 -25.42 -2.69 2.53
CA HIS A 164 -26.55 -2.56 1.60
C HIS A 164 -26.09 -2.06 0.23
N GLY A 165 -26.32 -2.87 -0.81
CA GLY A 165 -25.93 -2.54 -2.19
C GLY A 165 -24.66 -3.25 -2.69
N ILE A 166 -23.98 -4.03 -1.85
CA ILE A 166 -22.89 -4.92 -2.31
C ILE A 166 -23.41 -6.06 -3.20
N VAL A 167 -24.69 -6.41 -3.05
CA VAL A 167 -25.37 -7.50 -3.77
C VAL A 167 -26.59 -6.97 -4.52
N GLU A 168 -26.77 -7.44 -5.76
CA GLU A 168 -27.96 -7.15 -6.56
C GLU A 168 -29.16 -7.99 -6.10
N GLU A 169 -30.39 -7.54 -6.38
CA GLU A 169 -31.61 -8.26 -5.96
C GLU A 169 -31.68 -9.68 -6.53
N SER A 170 -31.20 -9.89 -7.76
CA SER A 170 -31.11 -11.22 -8.39
C SER A 170 -30.21 -12.19 -7.64
N ASP A 171 -29.09 -11.68 -7.13
CA ASP A 171 -28.11 -12.46 -6.38
C ASP A 171 -28.65 -12.79 -4.98
N LEU A 172 -29.40 -11.88 -4.36
CA LEU A 172 -30.11 -12.13 -3.10
C LEU A 172 -31.15 -13.24 -3.26
N ASP A 173 -31.91 -13.22 -4.35
CA ASP A 173 -32.87 -14.28 -4.67
C ASP A 173 -32.17 -15.62 -4.89
N GLN A 174 -31.02 -15.63 -5.58
CA GLN A 174 -30.22 -16.84 -5.76
C GLN A 174 -29.63 -17.33 -4.44
N PHE A 175 -29.16 -16.42 -3.58
CA PHE A 175 -28.68 -16.73 -2.23
C PHE A 175 -29.78 -17.37 -1.40
N LEU A 176 -30.99 -16.81 -1.37
CA LEU A 176 -32.12 -17.36 -0.63
C LEU A 176 -32.55 -18.75 -1.13
N ARG A 177 -32.56 -18.97 -2.45
CA ARG A 177 -32.84 -20.30 -3.02
C ARG A 177 -31.79 -21.33 -2.60
N ASN A 178 -30.51 -20.97 -2.69
CA ASN A 178 -29.41 -21.88 -2.32
C ASN A 178 -29.29 -22.06 -0.80
N PHE A 179 -29.70 -21.07 0.00
CA PHE A 179 -29.71 -21.19 1.46
C PHE A 179 -30.66 -22.31 1.93
N GLN A 180 -31.76 -22.54 1.22
CA GLN A 180 -32.67 -23.66 1.51
C GLN A 180 -32.06 -25.05 1.24
N LEU A 181 -31.06 -25.10 0.36
CA LEU A 181 -30.36 -26.31 -0.08
C LEU A 181 -28.98 -26.49 0.57
N LEU A 182 -28.44 -25.44 1.20
CA LEU A 182 -27.09 -25.39 1.80
C LEU A 182 -26.01 -25.84 0.82
N SER A 183 -25.91 -25.20 -0.35
CA SER A 183 -24.95 -25.55 -1.41
C SER A 183 -23.56 -24.96 -1.16
N ALA A 184 -22.56 -25.82 -0.90
CA ALA A 184 -21.17 -25.39 -0.68
C ALA A 184 -20.50 -24.79 -1.93
N SER A 185 -20.78 -25.35 -3.12
CA SER A 185 -20.21 -24.84 -4.37
C SER A 185 -20.71 -23.43 -4.70
N PHE A 186 -22.01 -23.21 -4.54
CA PHE A 186 -22.60 -21.87 -4.69
C PHE A 186 -21.98 -20.89 -3.68
N LEU A 187 -21.81 -21.32 -2.43
CA LEU A 187 -21.31 -20.45 -1.38
C LEU A 187 -19.88 -19.95 -1.68
N ASN A 188 -18.99 -20.82 -2.18
CA ASN A 188 -17.64 -20.41 -2.57
C ASN A 188 -17.65 -19.40 -3.73
N GLU A 189 -18.43 -19.66 -4.79
CA GLU A 189 -18.58 -18.72 -5.92
C GLU A 189 -19.17 -17.38 -5.46
N PHE A 190 -20.16 -17.43 -4.58
CA PHE A 190 -20.80 -16.23 -4.02
C PHE A 190 -19.83 -15.43 -3.13
N LEU A 191 -19.01 -16.09 -2.32
CA LEU A 191 -17.97 -15.45 -1.51
C LEU A 191 -16.93 -14.74 -2.38
N ASP A 192 -16.47 -15.38 -3.45
CA ASP A 192 -15.49 -14.77 -4.36
C ASP A 192 -16.11 -13.59 -5.14
N THR A 193 -17.38 -13.69 -5.50
CA THR A 193 -18.15 -12.58 -6.10
C THR A 193 -18.26 -11.40 -5.14
N LEU A 194 -18.64 -11.64 -3.88
CA LEU A 194 -18.70 -10.60 -2.85
C LEU A 194 -17.34 -9.93 -2.64
N LYS A 195 -16.27 -10.74 -2.56
CA LYS A 195 -14.90 -10.24 -2.37
C LYS A 195 -14.47 -9.34 -3.54
N SER A 196 -14.68 -9.79 -4.77
CA SER A 196 -14.39 -8.98 -5.96
C SER A 196 -15.19 -7.67 -5.94
N ARG A 197 -16.51 -7.72 -5.69
CA ARG A 197 -17.34 -6.51 -5.62
C ARG A 197 -16.93 -5.55 -4.52
N PHE A 198 -16.47 -6.05 -3.38
CA PHE A 198 -16.02 -5.20 -2.29
C PHE A 198 -14.70 -4.50 -2.58
N HIS A 199 -13.67 -5.24 -3.02
CA HIS A 199 -12.33 -4.67 -3.21
C HIS A 199 -12.13 -3.99 -4.57
N GLU A 200 -12.72 -4.52 -5.64
CA GLU A 200 -12.60 -3.99 -7.01
C GLU A 200 -13.73 -3.00 -7.35
N GLY A 201 -14.78 -3.00 -6.53
CA GLY A 201 -15.90 -2.08 -6.65
C GLY A 201 -15.69 -0.76 -5.93
N LEU A 202 -16.60 0.17 -6.22
CA LEU A 202 -16.68 1.46 -5.54
C LEU A 202 -17.53 1.39 -4.27
N PHE A 203 -18.05 0.21 -3.93
CA PHE A 203 -18.93 0.03 -2.77
C PHE A 203 -18.23 0.36 -1.44
N GLY A 204 -17.09 -0.29 -1.16
CA GLY A 204 -16.32 0.01 0.05
C GLY A 204 -15.84 1.46 0.11
N VAL A 205 -15.61 2.09 -1.06
CA VAL A 205 -15.27 3.51 -1.17
C VAL A 205 -16.47 4.40 -0.79
N LYS A 206 -17.67 4.10 -1.27
CA LYS A 206 -18.90 4.82 -0.91
C LYS A 206 -19.18 4.76 0.59
N CYS A 207 -19.02 3.59 1.22
CA CYS A 207 -19.21 3.46 2.68
C CYS A 207 -18.21 4.32 3.46
N ARG A 208 -16.94 4.35 3.03
CA ARG A 208 -15.91 5.21 3.63
C ARG A 208 -16.22 6.70 3.45
N ILE A 209 -16.73 7.10 2.28
CA ILE A 209 -17.20 8.48 2.04
C ILE A 209 -18.36 8.83 2.98
N ALA A 210 -19.36 7.96 3.13
CA ALA A 210 -20.49 8.20 4.03
C ALA A 210 -20.04 8.37 5.49
N LYS A 211 -19.12 7.51 5.96
CA LYS A 211 -18.50 7.64 7.29
C LYS A 211 -17.72 8.94 7.43
N LEU A 212 -17.06 9.40 6.36
CA LEU A 212 -16.32 10.65 6.37
C LEU A 212 -17.27 11.87 6.43
N TYR A 213 -18.43 11.81 5.78
CA TYR A 213 -19.49 12.81 5.95
C TYR A 213 -19.95 12.92 7.40
N GLU A 214 -20.24 11.79 8.06
CA GLU A 214 -20.60 11.77 9.48
C GLU A 214 -19.49 12.33 10.36
N THR A 215 -18.23 11.99 10.03
CA THR A 215 -17.06 12.48 10.75
C THR A 215 -16.92 14.00 10.62
N PHE A 216 -17.08 14.55 9.40
CA PHE A 216 -17.04 16.00 9.19
C PHE A 216 -18.22 16.73 9.84
N ASP A 217 -19.42 16.16 9.85
CA ASP A 217 -20.58 16.72 10.55
C ASP A 217 -20.35 16.75 12.08
N SER A 218 -19.83 15.66 12.65
CA SER A 218 -19.41 15.60 14.06
C SER A 218 -18.32 16.63 14.38
N LEU A 219 -17.27 16.71 13.55
CA LEU A 219 -16.20 17.71 13.72
C LEU A 219 -16.73 19.13 13.63
N SER A 220 -17.64 19.41 12.69
CA SER A 220 -18.24 20.73 12.52
C SER A 220 -18.97 21.19 13.79
N LYS A 221 -19.77 20.31 14.40
CA LYS A 221 -20.47 20.58 15.67
C LYS A 221 -19.50 20.81 16.83
N GLU A 222 -18.42 20.04 16.88
CA GLU A 222 -17.39 20.17 17.92
C GLU A 222 -16.58 21.47 17.77
N TYR A 223 -16.23 21.87 16.55
CA TYR A 223 -15.58 23.15 16.28
C TYR A 223 -16.51 24.33 16.61
N GLU A 224 -17.80 24.23 16.32
CA GLU A 224 -18.78 25.26 16.69
C GLU A 224 -18.87 25.41 18.22
N ALA A 225 -18.89 24.29 18.95
CA ALA A 225 -18.87 24.30 20.42
C ALA A 225 -17.55 24.92 20.96
N ALA A 226 -16.41 24.50 20.42
CA ALA A 226 -15.10 25.02 20.81
C ALA A 226 -14.95 26.52 20.50
N ALA A 227 -15.50 26.99 19.38
CA ALA A 227 -15.53 28.41 19.03
C ALA A 227 -16.36 29.24 20.02
N LYS A 228 -17.52 28.72 20.46
CA LYS A 228 -18.35 29.35 21.49
C LYS A 228 -17.62 29.41 22.84
N GLU A 229 -16.92 28.35 23.23
CA GLU A 229 -16.12 28.33 24.47
C GLU A 229 -14.93 29.29 24.42
N LEU A 230 -14.25 29.38 23.27
CA LEU A 230 -13.15 30.31 23.07
C LEU A 230 -13.64 31.76 23.15
N ALA A 231 -14.77 32.07 22.49
CA ALA A 231 -15.36 33.40 22.53
C ALA A 231 -15.87 33.80 23.93
N GLY A 232 -16.44 32.85 24.68
CA GLY A 232 -17.01 33.12 26.00
C GLY A 232 -15.99 33.13 27.14
N HIS A 233 -15.00 32.23 27.11
CA HIS A 233 -14.16 31.92 28.27
C HIS A 233 -12.65 31.93 27.96
N GLY A 234 -12.25 32.21 26.71
CA GLY A 234 -10.84 32.19 26.30
C GLY A 234 -10.20 30.80 26.39
N LYS A 235 -11.01 29.72 26.44
CA LYS A 235 -10.50 28.35 26.46
C LYS A 235 -10.01 27.96 25.07
N ILE A 236 -8.74 27.57 24.99
CA ILE A 236 -8.15 27.07 23.76
C ILE A 236 -8.72 25.67 23.46
N PRO A 237 -9.18 25.39 22.23
CA PRO A 237 -9.64 24.07 21.84
C PRO A 237 -8.55 23.01 22.09
N SER A 238 -8.93 21.86 22.61
CA SER A 238 -7.98 20.77 22.88
C SER A 238 -7.45 20.12 21.60
N ASN A 239 -6.20 19.62 21.66
CA ASN A 239 -5.49 18.98 20.54
C ASN A 239 -6.23 17.79 19.88
N HIS A 240 -7.24 17.19 20.53
CA HIS A 240 -8.00 16.10 19.93
C HIS A 240 -8.73 16.53 18.65
N LEU A 241 -9.19 17.78 18.53
CA LEU A 241 -9.85 18.28 17.31
C LEU A 241 -8.88 18.34 16.13
N PHE A 242 -7.65 18.78 16.38
CA PHE A 242 -6.57 18.78 15.40
C PHE A 242 -6.29 17.35 14.91
N HIS A 243 -6.04 16.40 15.82
CA HIS A 243 -5.75 15.02 15.45
C HIS A 243 -6.91 14.34 14.71
N ARG A 244 -8.16 14.57 15.11
CA ARG A 244 -9.32 14.04 14.39
C ARG A 244 -9.46 14.65 12.99
N THR A 245 -9.13 15.93 12.83
CA THR A 245 -9.16 16.63 11.54
C THR A 245 -8.05 16.11 10.61
N GLU A 246 -6.85 15.94 11.13
CA GLU A 246 -5.72 15.34 10.41
C GLU A 246 -6.01 13.89 9.98
N SER A 247 -6.61 13.10 10.87
CA SER A 247 -7.07 11.75 10.57
C SER A 247 -8.14 11.73 9.46
N ALA A 248 -9.11 12.65 9.50
CA ALA A 248 -10.14 12.77 8.47
C ALA A 248 -9.56 13.20 7.12
N ALA A 249 -8.58 14.13 7.11
CA ALA A 249 -7.89 14.56 5.89
C ALA A 249 -7.05 13.42 5.27
N THR A 250 -6.37 12.64 6.12
CA THR A 250 -5.61 11.45 5.67
C THR A 250 -6.54 10.42 5.02
N GLU A 251 -7.69 10.17 5.65
CA GLU A 251 -8.71 9.25 5.14
C GLU A 251 -9.33 9.74 3.82
N PHE A 252 -9.63 11.04 3.71
CA PHE A 252 -10.07 11.68 2.46
C PHE A 252 -9.09 11.41 1.31
N ASN A 253 -7.80 11.66 1.55
CA ASN A 253 -6.76 11.46 0.54
C ASN A 253 -6.60 9.98 0.15
N ALA A 254 -6.71 9.06 1.12
CA ALA A 254 -6.68 7.63 0.85
C ALA A 254 -7.85 7.17 -0.03
N ILE A 255 -9.06 7.69 0.22
CA ILE A 255 -10.26 7.46 -0.60
C ILE A 255 -10.04 8.00 -2.01
N ARG A 256 -9.56 9.25 -2.13
CA ARG A 256 -9.29 9.90 -3.41
C ARG A 256 -8.33 9.09 -4.28
N GLU A 257 -7.20 8.68 -3.70
CA GLU A 257 -6.21 7.84 -4.39
C GLU A 257 -6.79 6.49 -4.83
N LYS A 258 -7.62 5.86 -4.01
CA LYS A 258 -8.29 4.59 -4.36
C LYS A 258 -9.23 4.78 -5.55
N ILE A 259 -10.01 5.86 -5.60
CA ILE A 259 -10.88 6.18 -6.74
C ILE A 259 -10.04 6.41 -8.01
N PHE A 260 -8.94 7.16 -7.92
CA PHE A 260 -8.09 7.40 -9.08
C PHE A 260 -7.41 6.14 -9.62
N ARG A 261 -7.03 5.20 -8.77
CA ARG A 261 -6.57 3.87 -9.23
C ARG A 261 -7.65 3.14 -10.01
N VAL A 262 -8.90 3.18 -9.54
CA VAL A 262 -10.04 2.60 -10.27
C VAL A 262 -10.25 3.30 -11.62
N CYS A 263 -10.16 4.63 -11.68
CA CYS A 263 -10.22 5.38 -12.93
C CYS A 263 -9.12 4.95 -13.91
N LYS A 264 -7.86 4.86 -13.45
CA LYS A 264 -6.71 4.46 -14.28
C LYS A 264 -6.86 3.02 -14.82
N ALA A 265 -7.45 2.11 -14.05
CA ALA A 265 -7.67 0.73 -14.46
C ALA A 265 -8.79 0.59 -15.53
N LEU A 266 -9.72 1.55 -15.61
CA LEU A 266 -10.84 1.50 -16.55
C LEU A 266 -10.45 2.00 -17.94
N LYS A 267 -10.03 1.05 -18.80
CA LYS A 267 -9.74 1.33 -20.23
C LYS A 267 -10.90 2.09 -20.90
N GLY A 268 -10.58 3.27 -21.43
CA GLY A 268 -11.50 4.15 -22.16
C GLY A 268 -12.28 5.15 -21.30
N PHE A 269 -12.09 5.15 -19.97
CA PHE A 269 -12.68 6.17 -19.10
C PHE A 269 -11.78 7.42 -19.10
N GLN A 270 -12.30 8.54 -19.59
CA GLN A 270 -11.66 9.85 -19.48
C GLN A 270 -12.50 10.71 -18.54
N HIS A 271 -11.91 11.12 -17.43
CA HIS A 271 -12.51 12.09 -16.54
C HIS A 271 -11.94 13.48 -16.85
N LYS A 272 -12.69 14.54 -16.55
CA LYS A 272 -12.22 15.91 -16.76
C LYS A 272 -11.13 16.22 -15.75
N ALA A 273 -10.09 16.96 -16.14
CA ALA A 273 -9.13 17.56 -15.22
C ALA A 273 -9.87 18.57 -14.34
N ARG A 274 -10.42 18.09 -13.23
CA ARG A 274 -11.00 18.86 -12.14
C ARG A 274 -10.23 18.50 -10.89
N ASP A 275 -10.10 19.47 -10.02
CA ASP A 275 -9.54 19.24 -8.69
C ASP A 275 -10.64 18.56 -7.86
N TYR A 276 -10.46 17.27 -7.57
CA TYR A 276 -11.42 16.47 -6.79
C TYR A 276 -11.16 16.66 -5.30
N ASP A 277 -11.39 17.88 -4.83
CA ASP A 277 -11.00 18.33 -3.49
C ASP A 277 -12.14 18.29 -2.46
N THR A 278 -13.36 17.96 -2.88
CA THR A 278 -14.52 17.79 -1.98
C THR A 278 -15.06 16.37 -1.99
N LEU A 279 -15.80 15.99 -0.93
CA LEU A 279 -16.49 14.69 -0.88
C LEU A 279 -17.55 14.59 -1.98
N GLU A 280 -18.24 15.69 -2.29
CA GLU A 280 -19.22 15.78 -3.37
C GLU A 280 -18.58 15.48 -4.73
N ASP A 281 -17.38 15.99 -4.98
CA ASP A 281 -16.63 15.73 -6.22
C ASP A 281 -16.28 14.25 -6.34
N LEU A 282 -15.88 13.61 -5.24
CA LEU A 282 -15.56 12.17 -5.22
C LEU A 282 -16.82 11.31 -5.44
N VAL A 283 -17.96 11.68 -4.85
CA VAL A 283 -19.24 11.02 -5.11
C VAL A 283 -19.64 11.17 -6.58
N GLY A 284 -19.54 12.38 -7.14
CA GLY A 284 -19.82 12.63 -8.55
C GLY A 284 -18.93 11.82 -9.48
N LEU A 285 -17.64 11.70 -9.17
CA LEU A 285 -16.70 10.85 -9.92
C LEU A 285 -17.10 9.37 -9.86
N ILE A 286 -17.51 8.88 -8.68
CA ILE A 286 -18.00 7.52 -8.51
C ILE A 286 -19.23 7.26 -9.38
N GLU A 287 -20.19 8.18 -9.40
CA GLU A 287 -21.38 8.09 -10.25
C GLU A 287 -21.03 8.08 -11.75
N GLU A 288 -20.07 8.89 -12.17
CA GLU A 288 -19.56 8.90 -13.55
C GLU A 288 -18.93 7.54 -13.92
N ILE A 289 -18.15 6.95 -13.02
CA ILE A 289 -17.55 5.62 -13.20
C ILE A 289 -18.64 4.55 -13.31
N GLU A 290 -19.63 4.56 -12.42
CA GLU A 290 -20.73 3.58 -12.43
C GLU A 290 -21.56 3.70 -13.71
N LYS A 291 -21.87 4.92 -14.14
CA LYS A 291 -22.54 5.18 -15.42
C LYS A 291 -21.72 4.67 -16.60
N PHE A 292 -20.39 4.83 -16.58
CA PHE A 292 -19.50 4.29 -17.60
C PHE A 292 -19.49 2.76 -17.60
N ARG A 293 -19.37 2.12 -16.43
CA ARG A 293 -19.46 0.66 -16.28
C ARG A 293 -20.79 0.12 -16.81
N GLY A 294 -21.91 0.77 -16.45
CA GLY A 294 -23.23 0.42 -16.94
C GLY A 294 -23.35 0.51 -18.48
N LYS A 295 -22.87 1.60 -19.09
CA LYS A 295 -22.82 1.73 -20.56
C LYS A 295 -21.98 0.64 -21.21
N LYS A 296 -20.82 0.30 -20.61
CA LYS A 296 -19.93 -0.76 -21.12
C LYS A 296 -20.57 -2.14 -21.00
N ALA A 297 -21.29 -2.42 -19.91
CA ALA A 297 -22.04 -3.66 -19.71
C ALA A 297 -23.17 -3.79 -20.73
N ILE A 298 -23.92 -2.71 -20.99
CA ILE A 298 -24.95 -2.68 -22.05
C ILE A 298 -24.32 -2.96 -23.42
N ALA A 299 -23.23 -2.26 -23.77
CA ALA A 299 -22.54 -2.46 -25.05
C ALA A 299 -21.98 -3.90 -25.20
N LYS A 300 -21.46 -4.48 -24.11
CA LYS A 300 -21.06 -5.89 -24.05
C LYS A 300 -22.26 -6.79 -24.34
N ARG A 301 -23.39 -6.61 -23.64
CA ARG A 301 -24.61 -7.42 -23.86
C ARG A 301 -25.15 -7.30 -25.28
N GLU A 302 -25.15 -6.09 -25.85
CA GLU A 302 -25.54 -5.89 -27.25
C GLU A 302 -24.61 -6.64 -28.21
N ARG A 303 -23.29 -6.61 -27.99
CA ARG A 303 -22.33 -7.36 -28.81
C ARG A 303 -22.53 -8.86 -28.67
N ALA A 304 -22.70 -9.36 -27.45
CA ALA A 304 -23.00 -10.77 -27.19
C ALA A 304 -24.34 -11.19 -27.82
N MET A 305 -25.37 -10.33 -27.79
CA MET A 305 -26.65 -10.60 -28.43
C MET A 305 -26.50 -10.74 -29.94
N ARG A 306 -25.69 -9.90 -30.60
CA ARG A 306 -25.39 -10.05 -32.04
C ARG A 306 -24.72 -11.38 -32.37
N ILE A 307 -23.86 -11.90 -31.50
CA ILE A 307 -23.27 -13.24 -31.66
C ILE A 307 -24.38 -14.30 -31.62
N LEU A 308 -25.31 -14.22 -30.67
CA LEU A 308 -26.44 -15.15 -30.57
C LEU A 308 -27.41 -15.02 -31.76
N GLU A 309 -27.67 -13.81 -32.26
CA GLU A 309 -28.46 -13.57 -33.48
C GLU A 309 -27.76 -14.09 -34.74
N THR A 310 -26.43 -14.06 -34.77
CA THR A 310 -25.64 -14.68 -35.84
C THR A 310 -25.73 -16.20 -35.78
N ALA A 311 -25.72 -16.77 -34.57
CA ALA A 311 -25.96 -18.20 -34.35
C ALA A 311 -27.34 -18.66 -34.85
N GLU A 312 -28.37 -17.80 -34.75
CA GLU A 312 -29.70 -18.11 -35.26
C GLU A 312 -29.77 -18.23 -36.78
N LYS A 313 -28.82 -17.61 -37.49
CA LYS A 313 -28.71 -17.67 -38.96
C LYS A 313 -27.94 -18.89 -39.46
N LEU A 314 -27.48 -19.77 -38.56
CA LEU A 314 -26.82 -21.01 -38.98
C LEU A 314 -27.79 -21.88 -39.79
N HIS A 315 -27.28 -22.52 -40.84
CA HIS A 315 -28.00 -23.51 -41.64
C HIS A 315 -27.04 -24.59 -42.13
N ILE A 316 -27.57 -25.77 -42.42
CA ILE A 316 -26.82 -26.91 -42.96
C ILE A 316 -27.17 -27.04 -44.44
N ASP A 317 -26.20 -26.80 -45.32
CA ASP A 317 -26.37 -26.91 -46.77
C ASP A 317 -26.63 -28.37 -47.16
N GLY A 318 -27.70 -28.60 -47.96
CA GLY A 318 -27.96 -29.88 -48.62
C GLY A 318 -28.92 -30.84 -47.91
N ASP A 319 -29.37 -30.55 -46.69
CA ASP A 319 -30.41 -31.34 -46.01
C ASP A 319 -31.54 -30.40 -45.52
N GLN A 320 -32.80 -30.69 -45.85
CA GLN A 320 -33.95 -29.96 -45.29
C GLN A 320 -34.12 -30.20 -43.78
N LYS A 321 -33.29 -31.06 -43.19
CA LYS A 321 -33.25 -31.25 -41.74
C LYS A 321 -32.72 -29.99 -41.08
N ALA A 322 -33.65 -29.31 -40.42
CA ALA A 322 -33.35 -28.21 -39.51
C ALA A 322 -32.20 -28.61 -38.56
N ILE A 323 -31.36 -27.63 -38.22
CA ILE A 323 -30.41 -27.72 -37.10
C ILE A 323 -31.09 -28.40 -35.90
N PRO A 324 -30.37 -29.26 -35.16
CA PRO A 324 -30.96 -29.99 -34.04
C PRO A 324 -31.78 -29.06 -33.13
N GLY A 325 -33.07 -29.36 -32.95
CA GLY A 325 -34.00 -28.47 -32.24
C GLY A 325 -33.53 -28.12 -30.82
N LEU A 326 -32.83 -29.05 -30.16
CA LEU A 326 -32.25 -28.87 -28.84
C LEU A 326 -31.18 -27.76 -28.79
N PHE A 327 -30.43 -27.52 -29.88
CA PHE A 327 -29.48 -26.41 -29.95
C PHE A 327 -30.20 -25.06 -29.96
N PHE A 328 -31.27 -24.92 -30.74
CA PHE A 328 -32.06 -23.68 -30.78
C PHE A 328 -32.80 -23.42 -29.48
N GLU A 329 -33.31 -24.46 -28.82
CA GLU A 329 -33.93 -24.34 -27.49
C GLU A 329 -32.92 -23.78 -26.48
N LYS A 330 -31.72 -24.34 -26.43
CA LYS A 330 -30.63 -23.85 -25.56
C LYS A 330 -30.17 -22.44 -25.93
N LEU A 331 -30.15 -22.12 -27.23
CA LEU A 331 -29.82 -20.78 -27.72
C LEU A 331 -30.82 -19.73 -27.20
N LEU A 332 -32.12 -20.04 -27.22
CA LEU A 332 -33.17 -19.18 -26.68
C LEU A 332 -33.07 -19.02 -25.16
N GLU A 333 -32.75 -20.09 -24.42
CA GLU A 333 -32.46 -20.02 -22.98
C GLU A 333 -31.27 -19.09 -22.71
N THR A 334 -30.20 -19.23 -23.49
CA THR A 334 -28.99 -18.41 -23.39
C THR A 334 -29.28 -16.94 -23.67
N LYS A 335 -30.14 -16.64 -24.67
CA LYS A 335 -30.61 -15.27 -24.92
C LYS A 335 -31.40 -14.68 -23.75
N LYS A 336 -32.20 -15.51 -23.06
CA LYS A 336 -32.95 -15.09 -21.87
C LYS A 336 -32.01 -14.82 -20.70
N GLU A 337 -31.03 -15.68 -20.48
CA GLU A 337 -30.03 -15.56 -19.43
C GLU A 337 -29.08 -14.37 -19.66
N LEU A 338 -28.74 -14.06 -20.91
CA LEU A 338 -27.88 -12.94 -21.29
C LEU A 338 -28.43 -11.58 -20.82
N LYS A 339 -29.75 -11.47 -20.62
CA LYS A 339 -30.37 -10.26 -20.08
C LYS A 339 -29.92 -9.95 -18.65
N SER A 340 -29.58 -10.98 -17.87
CA SER A 340 -29.18 -10.88 -16.47
C SER A 340 -27.71 -11.23 -16.21
N SER A 341 -27.04 -11.98 -17.10
CA SER A 341 -25.68 -12.48 -16.85
C SER A 341 -24.60 -11.68 -17.62
N GLU A 342 -23.78 -10.90 -16.91
CA GLU A 342 -22.61 -10.23 -17.50
C GLU A 342 -21.48 -11.22 -17.82
N LYS A 343 -21.30 -12.26 -16.99
CA LYS A 343 -20.32 -13.33 -17.21
C LYS A 343 -20.55 -14.03 -18.55
N LEU A 344 -21.80 -14.39 -18.83
CA LEU A 344 -22.19 -14.99 -20.12
C LEU A 344 -21.89 -14.05 -21.30
N ALA A 345 -22.14 -12.75 -21.17
CA ALA A 345 -21.81 -11.77 -22.19
C ALA A 345 -20.31 -11.74 -22.48
N GLU A 346 -19.49 -11.81 -21.43
CA GLU A 346 -18.03 -11.82 -21.55
C GLU A 346 -17.50 -13.12 -22.18
N GLU A 347 -18.03 -14.27 -21.77
CA GLU A 347 -17.67 -15.57 -22.37
C GLU A 347 -18.01 -15.64 -23.85
N LEU A 348 -19.15 -15.08 -24.27
CA LEU A 348 -19.54 -14.94 -25.67
C LEU A 348 -18.59 -14.01 -26.42
N ILE A 349 -18.22 -12.85 -25.87
CA ILE A 349 -17.34 -11.89 -26.57
C ILE A 349 -15.90 -12.40 -26.70
N ILE A 350 -15.38 -13.08 -25.67
CA ILE A 350 -14.00 -13.60 -25.65
C ILE A 350 -13.89 -14.89 -26.49
N GLY A 351 -15.00 -15.49 -26.90
CA GLY A 351 -15.02 -16.73 -27.68
C GLY A 351 -14.79 -17.99 -26.84
N LYS A 352 -15.03 -17.92 -25.52
CA LYS A 352 -14.98 -19.08 -24.62
C LYS A 352 -16.28 -19.88 -24.64
N HIS A 353 -17.41 -19.23 -24.91
CA HIS A 353 -18.69 -19.90 -25.01
C HIS A 353 -18.76 -20.73 -26.31
N PRO A 354 -19.26 -21.99 -26.29
CA PRO A 354 -19.24 -22.89 -27.45
C PRO A 354 -19.89 -22.31 -28.71
N ILE A 355 -20.97 -21.52 -28.56
CA ILE A 355 -21.61 -20.80 -29.68
C ILE A 355 -20.64 -19.83 -30.36
N SER A 356 -19.92 -18.99 -29.58
CA SER A 356 -19.01 -18.01 -30.17
C SER A 356 -17.80 -18.70 -30.79
N THR A 357 -17.29 -19.76 -30.17
CA THR A 357 -16.21 -20.57 -30.75
C THR A 357 -16.62 -21.15 -32.11
N LEU A 358 -17.84 -21.70 -32.21
CA LEU A 358 -18.37 -22.23 -33.47
C LEU A 358 -18.50 -21.13 -34.55
N ILE A 359 -19.07 -19.97 -34.20
CA ILE A 359 -19.22 -18.85 -35.16
C ILE A 359 -17.86 -18.36 -35.65
N ASN A 360 -16.91 -18.13 -34.74
CA ASN A 360 -15.58 -17.63 -35.11
C ASN A 360 -14.88 -18.60 -36.07
N LEU A 361 -15.02 -19.91 -35.87
CA LEU A 361 -14.44 -20.93 -36.75
C LEU A 361 -15.08 -20.95 -38.14
N ILE A 362 -16.39 -20.71 -38.24
CA ILE A 362 -17.09 -20.60 -39.53
C ILE A 362 -16.65 -19.32 -40.26
N GLU A 363 -16.51 -18.19 -39.55
CA GLU A 363 -16.13 -16.91 -40.14
C GLU A 363 -14.65 -16.85 -40.57
N GLU A 364 -13.74 -17.44 -39.80
CA GLU A 364 -12.30 -17.38 -40.08
C GLU A 364 -11.88 -18.22 -41.30
N ASN A 365 -12.67 -19.24 -41.66
CA ASN A 365 -12.42 -20.16 -42.78
C ASN A 365 -10.98 -20.72 -42.82
N LYS A 366 -10.35 -20.88 -41.65
CA LYS A 366 -9.02 -21.47 -41.46
C LYS A 366 -9.17 -22.86 -40.88
N GLU A 367 -8.30 -23.79 -41.25
CA GLU A 367 -8.27 -25.13 -40.64
C GLU A 367 -7.93 -25.03 -39.14
N PRO A 368 -8.87 -25.36 -38.23
CA PRO A 368 -8.61 -25.30 -36.81
C PRO A 368 -7.70 -26.43 -36.34
N SER A 369 -6.94 -26.19 -35.27
CA SER A 369 -6.15 -27.24 -34.64
C SER A 369 -7.03 -28.34 -34.05
N LYS A 370 -6.53 -29.59 -34.03
CA LYS A 370 -7.23 -30.74 -33.43
C LYS A 370 -7.65 -30.50 -31.98
N THR A 371 -6.86 -29.75 -31.22
CA THR A 371 -7.16 -29.42 -29.82
C THR A 371 -8.38 -28.51 -29.70
N ILE A 372 -8.48 -27.48 -30.55
CA ILE A 372 -9.63 -26.57 -30.58
C ILE A 372 -10.91 -27.34 -30.95
N LEU A 373 -10.80 -28.22 -31.95
CA LEU A 373 -11.91 -29.09 -32.38
C LEU A 373 -12.40 -30.01 -31.25
N GLY A 374 -11.48 -30.65 -30.52
CA GLY A 374 -11.82 -31.51 -29.38
C GLY A 374 -12.56 -30.74 -28.28
N ASN A 375 -12.02 -29.58 -27.88
CA ASN A 375 -12.63 -28.73 -26.85
C ASN A 375 -14.00 -28.20 -27.27
N LEU A 376 -14.17 -27.84 -28.55
CA LEU A 376 -15.45 -27.39 -29.09
C LEU A 376 -16.50 -28.50 -29.02
N LEU A 377 -16.15 -29.72 -29.43
CA LEU A 377 -17.08 -30.86 -29.41
C LEU A 377 -17.53 -31.18 -27.98
N GLU A 378 -16.60 -31.22 -27.02
CA GLU A 378 -16.91 -31.43 -25.61
C GLU A 378 -17.82 -30.33 -25.06
N SER A 379 -17.48 -29.06 -25.34
CA SER A 379 -18.26 -27.91 -24.87
C SER A 379 -19.66 -27.85 -25.49
N LEU A 380 -19.79 -28.17 -26.79
CA LEU A 380 -21.10 -28.28 -27.45
C LEU A 380 -21.91 -29.44 -26.87
N SER A 381 -21.29 -30.59 -26.60
CA SER A 381 -21.96 -31.75 -26.00
C SER A 381 -22.52 -31.42 -24.62
N ASN A 382 -21.76 -30.68 -23.81
CA ASN A 382 -22.23 -30.20 -22.50
C ASN A 382 -23.37 -29.17 -22.62
N TYR A 383 -23.35 -28.37 -23.69
CA TYR A 383 -24.31 -27.29 -23.91
C TYR A 383 -25.66 -27.77 -24.46
N CYS A 384 -25.66 -28.54 -25.56
CA CYS A 384 -26.87 -28.97 -26.26
C CYS A 384 -27.06 -30.49 -26.36
N GLY A 385 -26.26 -31.28 -25.64
CA GLY A 385 -26.31 -32.74 -25.66
C GLY A 385 -25.49 -33.35 -26.80
N SER A 386 -25.03 -34.59 -26.59
CA SER A 386 -24.07 -35.25 -27.50
C SER A 386 -24.61 -35.46 -28.91
N GLU A 387 -25.91 -35.75 -29.08
CA GLU A 387 -26.51 -35.96 -30.40
C GLU A 387 -26.52 -34.67 -31.24
N ALA A 388 -27.01 -33.57 -30.65
CA ALA A 388 -27.02 -32.27 -31.32
C ALA A 388 -25.60 -31.75 -31.57
N ALA A 389 -24.69 -31.92 -30.62
CA ALA A 389 -23.29 -31.55 -30.75
C ALA A 389 -22.58 -32.31 -31.87
N ASN A 390 -22.75 -33.64 -31.93
CA ASN A 390 -22.16 -34.47 -32.99
C ASN A 390 -22.70 -34.09 -34.37
N ALA A 391 -24.01 -33.80 -34.48
CA ALA A 391 -24.61 -33.36 -35.74
C ALA A 391 -24.04 -32.01 -36.21
N LEU A 392 -24.01 -31.00 -35.33
CA LEU A 392 -23.41 -29.69 -35.63
C LEU A 392 -21.94 -29.80 -35.99
N PHE A 393 -21.18 -30.57 -35.23
CA PHE A 393 -19.75 -30.77 -35.45
C PHE A 393 -19.47 -31.51 -36.76
N ALA A 394 -20.25 -32.54 -37.09
CA ALA A 394 -20.12 -33.26 -38.35
C ALA A 394 -20.42 -32.35 -39.56
N SER A 395 -21.48 -31.54 -39.50
CA SER A 395 -21.81 -30.58 -40.57
C SER A 395 -20.75 -29.48 -40.69
N PHE A 396 -20.20 -28.99 -39.58
CA PHE A 396 -19.06 -28.07 -39.60
C PHE A 396 -17.83 -28.69 -40.28
N MET A 397 -17.45 -29.92 -39.91
CA MET A 397 -16.27 -30.60 -40.48
C MET A 397 -16.40 -30.90 -41.98
N LYS A 398 -17.64 -31.03 -42.49
CA LYS A 398 -17.91 -31.21 -43.92
C LYS A 398 -17.99 -29.90 -44.70
N GLY A 399 -17.93 -28.75 -44.03
CA GLY A 399 -18.18 -27.44 -44.64
C GLY A 399 -19.63 -27.21 -45.05
N GLU A 400 -20.56 -28.01 -44.53
CA GLU A 400 -22.00 -27.88 -44.78
C GLU A 400 -22.64 -26.82 -43.87
N LEU A 401 -22.00 -26.47 -42.75
CA LEU A 401 -22.52 -25.48 -41.83
C LEU A 401 -22.11 -24.07 -42.27
N THR A 402 -23.08 -23.28 -42.74
CA THR A 402 -22.84 -21.93 -43.25
C THR A 402 -23.69 -20.90 -42.51
N LEU A 403 -23.24 -19.65 -42.48
CA LEU A 403 -24.04 -18.51 -42.02
C LEU A 403 -24.93 -18.06 -43.17
N GLY A 404 -26.25 -18.02 -42.94
CA GLY A 404 -27.22 -17.57 -43.94
C GLY A 404 -26.77 -16.26 -44.56
N LYS A 405 -26.53 -16.27 -45.88
CA LYS A 405 -26.26 -15.03 -46.62
C LYS A 405 -27.49 -14.15 -46.40
N GLU A 406 -27.31 -12.96 -45.80
CA GLU A 406 -28.40 -12.00 -45.69
C GLU A 406 -29.00 -11.84 -47.09
N GLU A 407 -30.24 -12.31 -47.26
CA GLU A 407 -31.01 -12.02 -48.46
C GLU A 407 -31.05 -10.49 -48.55
N LYS A 408 -30.27 -9.93 -49.48
CA LYS A 408 -30.34 -8.52 -49.82
C LYS A 408 -31.76 -8.26 -50.27
N SER A 409 -32.59 -7.85 -49.32
CA SER A 409 -33.96 -7.41 -49.59
C SER A 409 -33.87 -6.35 -50.69
N PRO A 410 -34.66 -6.44 -51.78
CA PRO A 410 -34.62 -5.44 -52.82
C PRO A 410 -35.04 -4.10 -52.20
N SER A 411 -34.06 -3.22 -52.00
CA SER A 411 -34.30 -1.86 -51.52
C SER A 411 -35.17 -1.15 -52.54
N ALA A 412 -36.44 -0.95 -52.20
CA ALA A 412 -37.32 -0.05 -52.92
C ALA A 412 -36.70 1.35 -52.91
N GLY A 413 -36.28 1.80 -54.10
CA GLY A 413 -35.82 3.17 -54.31
C GLY A 413 -36.93 4.14 -53.93
N ARG A 414 -36.69 4.96 -52.91
CA ARG A 414 -37.42 6.20 -52.70
C ARG A 414 -36.39 7.31 -52.49
N GLU A 415 -36.27 8.12 -53.53
CA GLU A 415 -35.57 9.40 -53.51
C GLU A 415 -36.08 10.25 -52.35
N LEU A 416 -35.18 10.67 -51.47
CA LEU A 416 -35.34 11.91 -50.72
C LEU A 416 -34.02 12.67 -50.76
N ASN A 417 -34.06 13.70 -51.59
CA ASN A 417 -33.12 14.80 -51.67
C ASN A 417 -32.91 15.48 -50.30
N GLY A 418 -31.66 15.85 -50.05
CA GLY A 418 -31.34 17.15 -49.48
C GLY A 418 -31.29 17.26 -47.96
N MET A 419 -30.10 17.06 -47.38
CA MET A 419 -29.66 17.99 -46.32
C MET A 419 -28.13 18.04 -46.25
N LYS A 420 -27.61 19.22 -46.60
CA LYS A 420 -26.21 19.62 -46.54
C LYS A 420 -25.65 19.47 -45.11
N ARG A 421 -24.46 18.89 -44.98
CA ARG A 421 -23.53 19.20 -43.88
C ARG A 421 -22.47 20.17 -44.40
N PRO A 422 -22.03 21.15 -43.60
CA PRO A 422 -21.04 22.13 -44.02
C PRO A 422 -19.62 21.53 -43.95
N ASP A 423 -18.84 21.94 -44.96
CA ASP A 423 -17.39 21.85 -45.04
C ASP A 423 -16.71 22.38 -43.78
N ASP A 424 -15.72 21.63 -43.31
CA ASP A 424 -14.50 22.21 -42.72
C ASP A 424 -13.34 21.26 -43.02
N SER A 425 -12.69 21.51 -44.16
CA SER A 425 -11.37 20.97 -44.49
C SER A 425 -10.48 22.12 -44.92
N LYS A 426 -9.50 22.47 -44.10
CA LYS A 426 -8.22 23.10 -44.46
C LYS A 426 -7.37 23.19 -43.19
N ASP A 427 -6.43 22.25 -43.03
CA ASP A 427 -5.05 22.69 -42.99
C ASP A 427 -4.10 21.53 -43.35
N LYS A 428 -3.14 21.84 -44.23
CA LYS A 428 -2.11 20.93 -44.72
C LYS A 428 -0.77 21.58 -44.37
N SER A 429 -0.11 21.10 -43.32
CA SER A 429 1.31 21.36 -43.09
C SER A 429 2.09 20.12 -43.50
N LYS A 430 2.92 20.29 -44.52
CA LYS A 430 3.93 19.35 -45.01
C LYS A 430 5.04 19.23 -43.96
N GLU A 431 5.43 18.01 -43.60
CA GLU A 431 6.72 17.75 -42.98
C GLU A 431 7.72 17.26 -44.03
N HIS A 432 8.87 17.92 -44.02
CA HIS A 432 10.04 17.64 -44.82
C HIS A 432 10.75 16.40 -44.28
N HIS A 433 11.04 15.45 -45.17
CA HIS A 433 12.06 14.43 -44.97
C HIS A 433 13.44 15.07 -45.15
N GLU A 434 14.21 15.20 -44.06
CA GLU A 434 15.67 15.30 -44.13
C GLU A 434 16.26 14.05 -43.46
N GLY A 435 16.93 13.25 -44.29
CA GLY A 435 17.79 12.15 -43.85
C GLY A 435 19.16 12.70 -43.45
N GLY A 436 19.58 12.38 -42.24
CA GLY A 436 20.96 12.60 -41.77
C GLY A 436 21.68 11.25 -41.67
N GLU A 437 22.58 11.01 -42.61
CA GLU A 437 23.63 9.99 -42.52
C GLU A 437 24.59 10.35 -41.37
N TYR A 438 24.76 9.43 -40.40
CA TYR A 438 25.87 9.49 -39.45
C TYR A 438 26.89 8.40 -39.78
N LYS A 439 28.07 8.84 -40.22
CA LYS A 439 29.27 8.03 -40.40
C LYS A 439 29.85 7.67 -39.02
N HIS A 440 30.08 6.38 -38.78
CA HIS A 440 30.92 5.90 -37.70
C HIS A 440 32.38 5.92 -38.17
N ASP A 441 33.18 6.81 -37.59
CA ASP A 441 34.64 6.80 -37.71
C ASP A 441 35.22 5.80 -36.69
N VAL A 442 36.05 4.90 -37.20
CA VAL A 442 36.83 3.91 -36.43
C VAL A 442 38.20 4.55 -36.16
N GLY A 443 38.48 4.87 -34.91
CA GLY A 443 39.77 5.39 -34.45
C GLY A 443 40.56 4.33 -33.69
N GLU A 444 41.75 4.07 -34.21
CA GLU A 444 42.68 3.00 -33.88
C GLU A 444 43.27 3.04 -32.45
N GLU A 445 43.50 1.84 -31.92
CA GLU A 445 44.29 1.54 -30.73
C GLU A 445 45.75 1.99 -30.88
N ARG A 446 46.27 2.72 -29.88
CA ARG A 446 47.71 2.84 -29.64
C ARG A 446 48.06 2.21 -28.30
N GLN A 447 48.77 1.09 -28.39
CA GLN A 447 49.58 0.52 -27.33
C GLN A 447 50.84 1.37 -27.17
N GLU A 448 51.15 1.79 -25.94
CA GLU A 448 52.51 2.17 -25.56
C GLU A 448 52.86 1.50 -24.23
N GLU A 449 53.97 0.77 -24.32
CA GLU A 449 54.57 -0.15 -23.36
C GLU A 449 55.66 0.59 -22.57
N GLU A 450 56.01 0.04 -21.40
CA GLU A 450 57.27 0.25 -20.64
C GLU A 450 57.45 1.63 -19.94
N LYS A 451 57.99 1.77 -18.71
CA LYS A 451 59.02 1.01 -18.00
C LYS A 451 59.17 1.57 -16.55
N ARG A 452 59.83 0.78 -15.67
CA ARG A 452 60.56 1.17 -14.43
C ARG A 452 59.72 1.35 -13.14
N VAL A 453 60.07 0.88 -11.94
CA VAL A 453 61.30 0.33 -11.31
C VAL A 453 60.86 -0.54 -10.10
N LEU A 454 61.49 -1.70 -9.91
CA LEU A 454 61.43 -2.50 -8.67
C LEU A 454 62.44 -1.97 -7.63
N PRO A 455 62.14 -2.13 -6.33
CA PRO A 455 63.17 -2.61 -5.41
C PRO A 455 62.76 -3.92 -4.74
N SER A 456 63.74 -4.81 -4.71
CA SER A 456 63.80 -6.04 -3.95
C SER A 456 63.79 -5.78 -2.44
N GLU A 457 62.91 -6.44 -1.68
CA GLU A 457 63.25 -6.83 -0.30
C GLU A 457 62.66 -8.21 0.04
N SER A 458 63.57 -9.03 0.53
CA SER A 458 63.41 -10.35 1.12
C SER A 458 62.69 -10.28 2.47
N GLY A 459 61.70 -11.15 2.69
CA GLY A 459 61.09 -11.30 4.01
C GLY A 459 60.20 -12.53 4.14
N ALA A 460 60.74 -13.56 4.80
CA ALA A 460 60.08 -14.67 5.48
C ALA A 460 58.62 -15.02 5.10
N ARG A 461 58.46 -16.13 4.37
CA ARG A 461 57.18 -16.84 4.23
C ARG A 461 56.66 -17.29 5.60
N LYS A 462 55.76 -16.51 6.21
CA LYS A 462 54.83 -17.01 7.22
C LYS A 462 53.76 -17.84 6.50
N ARG A 463 53.68 -19.10 6.89
CA ARG A 463 52.63 -20.06 6.52
C ARG A 463 51.29 -19.42 6.92
N VAL A 464 50.47 -19.03 5.94
CA VAL A 464 49.09 -18.59 6.19
C VAL A 464 48.32 -19.84 6.58
N GLU A 465 47.98 -19.96 7.86
CA GLU A 465 47.04 -20.94 8.36
C GLU A 465 45.68 -20.67 7.71
N LYS A 466 45.09 -21.71 7.11
CA LYS A 466 43.73 -21.68 6.56
C LYS A 466 42.78 -21.21 7.66
N PRO A 467 41.95 -20.18 7.45
CA PRO A 467 40.99 -19.75 8.45
C PRO A 467 39.96 -20.85 8.71
N GLU A 468 39.67 -21.05 9.99
CA GLU A 468 38.85 -22.10 10.58
C GLU A 468 37.46 -22.17 9.94
N ARG A 469 37.16 -23.31 9.32
CA ARG A 469 35.81 -23.70 8.88
C ARG A 469 35.00 -24.18 10.08
N CYS A 470 34.18 -23.32 10.65
CA CYS A 470 32.89 -23.70 11.25
C CYS A 470 32.05 -22.44 11.54
N LEU A 471 31.55 -21.77 10.50
CA LEU A 471 30.47 -20.78 10.70
C LEU A 471 29.15 -21.55 10.74
N LYS A 472 28.37 -21.35 11.80
CA LYS A 472 27.03 -21.91 11.96
C LYS A 472 26.10 -21.42 10.84
N THR A 473 25.11 -22.24 10.48
CA THR A 473 24.04 -21.82 9.57
C THR A 473 23.11 -20.83 10.28
N ILE A 474 22.39 -19.97 9.54
CA ILE A 474 21.50 -19.00 10.18
C ILE A 474 20.36 -19.70 10.97
N SER A 475 19.91 -20.89 10.55
CA SER A 475 18.95 -21.73 11.30
C SER A 475 19.44 -22.17 12.68
N GLU A 476 20.75 -22.35 12.87
CA GLU A 476 21.34 -22.71 14.16
C GLU A 476 21.51 -21.50 15.09
N VAL A 477 21.40 -20.30 14.54
CA VAL A 477 21.69 -19.03 15.19
C VAL A 477 20.39 -18.25 15.48
N LEU A 478 19.31 -18.56 14.77
CA LEU A 478 17.98 -18.03 15.03
C LEU A 478 17.18 -18.90 16.01
N PRO A 479 16.25 -18.29 16.75
CA PRO A 479 16.06 -16.85 16.96
C PRO A 479 17.15 -16.25 17.89
N SER A 480 17.38 -14.93 17.85
CA SER A 480 18.47 -14.24 18.56
C SER A 480 18.56 -14.49 20.07
N HIS A 481 17.46 -14.84 20.74
CA HIS A 481 17.46 -15.16 22.18
C HIS A 481 18.22 -16.46 22.53
N SER A 482 18.32 -17.40 21.59
CA SER A 482 19.07 -18.66 21.77
C SER A 482 20.58 -18.40 21.89
N PRO A 483 21.26 -17.77 20.91
CA PRO A 483 22.67 -17.44 21.04
C PRO A 483 22.94 -16.41 22.13
N ALA A 484 22.00 -15.52 22.49
CA ALA A 484 22.17 -14.61 23.62
C ALA A 484 22.33 -15.36 24.94
N SER A 485 21.49 -16.37 25.19
CA SER A 485 21.58 -17.21 26.40
C SER A 485 22.92 -17.96 26.45
N LEU A 486 23.33 -18.56 25.33
CA LEU A 486 24.62 -19.26 25.21
C LEU A 486 25.83 -18.32 25.35
N ALA A 487 25.72 -17.08 24.87
CA ALA A 487 26.78 -16.09 24.95
C ALA A 487 27.03 -15.68 26.41
N LEU A 488 25.97 -15.51 27.19
CA LEU A 488 26.04 -15.23 28.62
C LEU A 488 26.64 -16.39 29.42
N GLU A 489 26.37 -17.64 29.03
CA GLU A 489 26.90 -18.83 29.71
C GLU A 489 28.36 -19.14 29.37
N SER A 490 28.73 -19.05 28.09
CA SER A 490 30.01 -19.54 27.58
C SER A 490 31.06 -18.45 27.36
N GLY A 491 30.63 -17.19 27.15
CA GLY A 491 31.51 -16.04 26.90
C GLY A 491 32.39 -16.14 25.65
N GLY A 492 32.18 -17.13 24.78
CA GLY A 492 33.07 -17.40 23.65
C GLY A 492 32.85 -16.47 22.45
N ASP A 493 33.94 -16.00 21.82
CA ASP A 493 33.93 -15.11 20.64
C ASP A 493 33.03 -15.61 19.50
N VAL A 494 32.95 -16.94 19.30
CA VAL A 494 32.12 -17.57 18.26
C VAL A 494 30.62 -17.37 18.52
N VAL A 495 30.21 -17.40 19.78
CA VAL A 495 28.80 -17.25 20.15
C VAL A 495 28.37 -15.80 20.03
N TRP A 496 29.22 -14.85 20.45
CA TRP A 496 28.99 -13.42 20.25
C TRP A 496 28.90 -13.05 18.75
N ARG A 497 29.77 -13.63 17.91
CA ARG A 497 29.66 -13.49 16.45
C ARG A 497 28.32 -13.99 15.93
N SER A 498 27.89 -15.15 16.40
CA SER A 498 26.60 -15.73 16.01
C SER A 498 25.45 -14.78 16.41
N LEU A 499 25.47 -14.25 17.63
CA LEU A 499 24.46 -13.29 18.09
C LEU A 499 24.40 -12.02 17.23
N ILE A 500 25.55 -11.43 16.87
CA ILE A 500 25.59 -10.27 15.96
C ILE A 500 24.87 -10.60 14.65
N TRP A 501 25.11 -11.78 14.07
CA TRP A 501 24.47 -12.17 12.81
C TRP A 501 22.99 -12.44 12.90
N ALA A 502 22.52 -13.03 14.01
CA ALA A 502 21.09 -13.10 14.29
C ALA A 502 20.46 -11.71 14.34
N LEU A 503 21.07 -10.76 15.07
CA LEU A 503 20.54 -9.40 15.19
C LEU A 503 20.49 -8.67 13.83
N VAL A 504 21.54 -8.81 13.00
CA VAL A 504 21.56 -8.25 11.63
C VAL A 504 20.46 -8.88 10.77
N TYR A 505 20.33 -10.21 10.82
CA TYR A 505 19.29 -10.94 10.10
C TYR A 505 17.88 -10.56 10.55
N GLU A 506 17.68 -10.25 11.84
CA GLU A 506 16.39 -9.84 12.42
C GLU A 506 16.07 -8.34 12.27
N ASP A 507 16.93 -7.56 11.60
CA ASP A 507 16.81 -6.10 11.43
C ASP A 507 17.01 -5.28 12.71
N ASP A 508 17.69 -5.82 13.72
CA ASP A 508 18.12 -5.08 14.91
C ASP A 508 19.58 -4.63 14.79
N LEU A 509 19.89 -3.90 13.70
CA LEU A 509 21.22 -3.34 13.47
C LEU A 509 21.70 -2.40 14.59
N PRO A 510 20.83 -1.61 15.27
CA PRO A 510 21.27 -0.82 16.41
C PRO A 510 21.79 -1.69 17.57
N ALA A 511 21.12 -2.80 17.91
CA ALA A 511 21.65 -3.72 18.91
C ALA A 511 22.94 -4.41 18.43
N ALA A 512 22.98 -4.86 17.17
CA ALA A 512 24.17 -5.47 16.57
C ALA A 512 25.38 -4.52 16.59
N TYR A 513 25.16 -3.23 16.31
CA TYR A 513 26.17 -2.18 16.36
C TYR A 513 26.75 -2.03 17.76
N TRP A 514 25.91 -1.87 18.79
CA TRP A 514 26.38 -1.69 20.16
C TRP A 514 27.10 -2.93 20.69
N LEU A 515 26.59 -4.12 20.36
CA LEU A 515 27.27 -5.36 20.68
C LEU A 515 28.64 -5.43 20.01
N ALA A 516 28.74 -5.15 18.71
CA ALA A 516 30.02 -5.11 18.00
C ALA A 516 30.98 -4.05 18.58
N GLN A 517 30.47 -2.89 18.97
CA GLN A 517 31.25 -1.83 19.60
C GLN A 517 31.81 -2.25 20.97
N SER A 518 31.05 -3.03 21.74
CA SER A 518 31.47 -3.50 23.07
C SER A 518 32.61 -4.52 23.03
N LEU A 519 32.68 -5.32 21.96
CA LEU A 519 33.62 -6.44 21.82
C LEU A 519 35.03 -6.05 21.33
N LYS A 520 35.33 -4.75 21.15
CA LYS A 520 36.63 -4.11 20.85
C LYS A 520 37.65 -4.96 20.03
N ASP A 521 37.87 -4.55 18.78
CA ASP A 521 38.96 -4.92 17.84
C ASP A 521 39.11 -6.37 17.33
N LYS A 522 38.29 -7.34 17.77
CA LYS A 522 38.49 -8.75 17.34
C LYS A 522 37.44 -9.30 16.38
N ILE A 523 36.34 -8.60 16.16
CA ILE A 523 35.13 -9.29 15.72
C ILE A 523 34.49 -8.69 14.45
N TRP A 524 34.04 -7.43 14.37
CA TRP A 524 33.43 -6.87 13.14
C TRP A 524 33.54 -5.35 13.07
N CYS A 525 33.27 -4.75 11.90
CA CYS A 525 33.30 -3.30 11.64
C CYS A 525 31.99 -2.60 12.08
N PRO A 526 31.88 -2.00 13.28
CA PRO A 526 30.63 -1.41 13.76
C PRO A 526 30.20 -0.23 12.88
N TRP A 527 31.16 0.52 12.33
CA TRP A 527 30.89 1.61 11.39
C TRP A 527 30.11 1.17 10.14
N LEU A 528 30.27 -0.09 9.70
CA LEU A 528 29.54 -0.62 8.54
C LEU A 528 28.07 -0.88 8.89
N LEU A 529 27.80 -1.41 10.09
CA LEU A 529 26.43 -1.57 10.61
C LEU A 529 25.74 -0.22 10.79
N ALA A 530 26.46 0.78 11.30
CA ALA A 530 25.97 2.15 11.39
C ALA A 530 25.65 2.73 10.01
N ALA A 531 26.50 2.49 9.00
CA ALA A 531 26.24 2.94 7.62
C ALA A 531 24.97 2.31 7.02
N VAL A 532 24.77 1.00 7.18
CA VAL A 532 23.57 0.31 6.71
C VAL A 532 22.32 0.87 7.40
N GLN A 533 22.37 1.00 8.73
CA GLN A 533 21.25 1.53 9.49
C GLN A 533 20.95 3.00 9.12
N GLY A 534 21.97 3.84 9.03
CA GLY A 534 21.82 5.24 8.67
C GLY A 534 21.24 5.42 7.27
N ALA A 535 21.68 4.62 6.29
CA ALA A 535 21.11 4.63 4.94
C ALA A 535 19.62 4.26 4.94
N SER A 536 19.21 3.32 5.80
CA SER A 536 17.81 2.93 5.94
C SER A 536 16.94 4.01 6.61
N TRP A 537 17.54 4.90 7.41
CA TRP A 537 16.86 6.00 8.11
C TRP A 537 16.85 7.32 7.35
N ILE A 538 17.55 7.44 6.22
CA ILE A 538 17.47 8.64 5.39
C ILE A 538 16.00 8.87 5.02
N VAL A 539 15.51 10.06 5.28
CA VAL A 539 14.25 10.53 4.73
C VAL A 539 14.61 11.46 3.58
N PRO A 540 13.95 11.36 2.40
CA PRO A 540 14.12 12.35 1.35
C PRO A 540 14.02 13.76 1.91
N GLU A 541 14.86 14.67 1.44
CA GLU A 541 14.96 16.08 1.88
C GLU A 541 15.50 16.32 3.31
N SER A 542 15.69 15.27 4.12
CA SER A 542 16.26 15.41 5.45
C SER A 542 17.78 15.29 5.44
N GLU A 543 18.47 16.25 6.04
CA GLU A 543 19.93 16.22 6.21
C GLU A 543 20.41 15.45 7.44
N THR A 544 19.51 15.02 8.33
CA THR A 544 19.84 14.57 9.70
C THR A 544 20.98 13.54 9.75
N PHE A 545 20.98 12.55 8.87
CA PHE A 545 21.97 11.47 8.87
C PHE A 545 23.02 11.59 7.75
N ILE A 546 22.86 12.56 6.84
CA ILE A 546 23.72 12.67 5.64
C ILE A 546 25.17 13.00 6.04
N SER A 547 25.37 13.86 7.04
CA SER A 547 26.71 14.23 7.51
C SER A 547 27.46 13.04 8.10
N ASP A 548 26.78 12.24 8.92
CA ASP A 548 27.39 11.09 9.59
C ASP A 548 27.76 10.00 8.58
N LEU A 549 26.88 9.76 7.59
CA LEU A 549 27.17 8.83 6.51
C LEU A 549 28.35 9.33 5.65
N LEU A 550 28.43 10.62 5.37
CA LEU A 550 29.57 11.20 4.66
C LEU A 550 30.88 11.08 5.46
N GLU A 551 30.84 11.28 6.78
CA GLU A 551 31.99 11.06 7.64
C GLU A 551 32.43 9.59 7.63
N ILE A 552 31.48 8.65 7.75
CA ILE A 552 31.77 7.22 7.64
C ILE A 552 32.38 6.88 6.28
N ALA A 553 31.80 7.37 5.17
CA ALA A 553 32.26 7.10 3.82
C ALA A 553 33.66 7.68 3.52
N ARG A 554 34.04 8.77 4.20
CA ARG A 554 35.38 9.38 4.08
C ARG A 554 36.45 8.63 4.86
N ASN A 555 36.09 8.15 6.05
CA ASN A 555 37.03 7.54 6.98
C ASN A 555 37.17 6.02 6.78
N HIS A 556 36.20 5.39 6.09
CA HIS A 556 36.11 3.95 5.96
C HIS A 556 35.72 3.52 4.55
N GLN A 557 36.10 2.29 4.21
CA GLN A 557 35.72 1.64 2.96
C GLN A 557 35.45 0.15 3.26
N PRO A 558 34.35 -0.44 2.74
CA PRO A 558 34.10 -1.88 2.85
C PRO A 558 35.29 -2.66 2.29
N GLY A 559 35.74 -3.69 3.01
CA GLY A 559 36.80 -4.56 2.54
C GLY A 559 36.37 -5.41 1.35
N ASP A 560 37.32 -6.14 0.76
CA ASP A 560 37.10 -7.04 -0.38
C ASP A 560 36.47 -8.39 0.01
N ASP A 561 36.10 -8.56 1.28
CA ASP A 561 35.34 -9.71 1.75
C ASP A 561 33.88 -9.62 1.25
N GLU A 562 33.34 -10.76 0.80
CA GLU A 562 32.02 -10.81 0.16
C GLU A 562 30.90 -10.29 1.08
N VAL A 563 30.93 -10.63 2.37
CA VAL A 563 29.93 -10.17 3.36
C VAL A 563 30.02 -8.65 3.54
N GLN A 564 31.24 -8.11 3.64
CA GLN A 564 31.44 -6.66 3.74
C GLN A 564 31.04 -5.92 2.47
N MET A 565 31.31 -6.47 1.28
CA MET A 565 30.88 -5.89 0.01
C MET A 565 29.35 -5.85 -0.10
N ILE A 566 28.65 -6.92 0.30
CA ILE A 566 27.18 -6.98 0.27
C ILE A 566 26.59 -5.96 1.26
N LEU A 567 27.11 -5.87 2.49
CA LEU A 567 26.67 -4.86 3.46
C LEU A 567 26.97 -3.42 2.98
N GLY A 568 28.14 -3.23 2.35
CA GLY A 568 28.51 -1.96 1.71
C GLY A 568 27.51 -1.57 0.61
N LEU A 569 27.09 -2.53 -0.22
CA LEU A 569 26.02 -2.34 -1.19
C LEU A 569 24.68 -2.01 -0.53
N SER A 570 24.31 -2.72 0.55
CA SER A 570 23.07 -2.44 1.29
C SER A 570 23.03 -1.00 1.79
N ALA A 571 24.15 -0.47 2.31
CA ALA A 571 24.26 0.93 2.74
C ALA A 571 24.23 1.92 1.56
N ALA A 572 24.90 1.58 0.46
CA ALA A 572 25.14 2.50 -0.63
C ALA A 572 23.96 2.67 -1.58
N LEU A 573 23.22 1.59 -1.84
CA LEU A 573 22.16 1.51 -2.83
C LEU A 573 21.14 2.66 -2.68
N ARG A 574 20.43 2.70 -1.55
CA ARG A 574 19.42 3.73 -1.29
C ARG A 574 20.02 5.10 -1.08
N ALA A 575 21.09 5.18 -0.27
CA ALA A 575 21.72 6.46 0.08
C ALA A 575 22.22 7.21 -1.17
N SER A 576 22.72 6.50 -2.18
CA SER A 576 23.20 7.10 -3.42
C SER A 576 22.08 7.71 -4.27
N LEU A 577 20.84 7.23 -4.15
CA LEU A 577 19.69 7.76 -4.87
C LEU A 577 18.99 8.89 -4.12
N VAL A 578 18.82 8.76 -2.80
CA VAL A 578 18.03 9.70 -2.00
C VAL A 578 18.90 10.82 -1.40
N ALA A 579 20.19 10.54 -1.17
CA ALA A 579 21.14 11.50 -0.62
C ALA A 579 22.54 11.33 -1.23
N PRO A 580 22.76 11.65 -2.52
CA PRO A 580 24.06 11.50 -3.18
C PRO A 580 25.23 12.17 -2.43
N ALA A 581 24.95 13.25 -1.70
CA ALA A 581 25.91 13.98 -0.87
C ALA A 581 26.45 13.18 0.33
N SER A 582 25.89 12.00 0.64
CA SER A 582 26.40 11.07 1.66
C SER A 582 27.74 10.43 1.28
N GLY A 583 28.23 10.58 0.04
CA GLY A 583 29.51 10.03 -0.41
C GLY A 583 29.49 8.51 -0.65
N MET A 584 28.34 7.85 -0.45
CA MET A 584 28.22 6.39 -0.54
C MET A 584 28.27 5.84 -1.98
N ILE A 585 28.28 6.69 -3.01
CA ILE A 585 28.38 6.28 -4.42
C ILE A 585 29.61 5.39 -4.67
N GLY A 586 30.74 5.68 -4.00
CA GLY A 586 31.98 4.91 -4.12
C GLY A 586 31.91 3.49 -3.57
N TRP A 587 30.86 3.17 -2.80
CA TRP A 587 30.63 1.86 -2.21
C TRP A 587 29.70 0.98 -3.05
N LEU A 588 29.13 1.50 -4.15
CA LEU A 588 28.32 0.73 -5.12
C LEU A 588 29.18 -0.25 -5.93
N ARG A 589 29.86 -1.20 -5.30
CA ARG A 589 30.77 -2.16 -5.93
C ARG A 589 30.09 -3.52 -6.12
N THR A 590 30.12 -4.05 -7.34
CA THR A 590 29.60 -5.39 -7.63
C THR A 590 30.58 -6.46 -7.13
N PRO A 591 30.18 -7.38 -6.23
CA PRO A 591 31.02 -8.50 -5.83
C PRO A 591 31.38 -9.36 -7.04
N PRO A 592 32.65 -9.77 -7.21
CA PRO A 592 33.09 -10.52 -8.40
C PRO A 592 32.38 -11.87 -8.56
N ASN A 593 31.95 -12.48 -7.45
CA ASN A 593 31.22 -13.75 -7.45
C ASN A 593 29.73 -13.60 -7.76
N LEU A 594 29.20 -12.37 -7.78
CA LEU A 594 27.77 -12.07 -7.94
C LEU A 594 27.57 -10.98 -9.02
N PRO A 595 27.99 -11.22 -10.28
CA PRO A 595 27.90 -10.23 -11.35
C PRO A 595 26.47 -9.78 -11.67
N GLN A 596 25.46 -10.58 -11.30
CA GLN A 596 24.04 -10.24 -11.45
C GLN A 596 23.65 -9.00 -10.63
N LEU A 597 24.30 -8.77 -9.48
CA LEU A 597 24.14 -7.53 -8.72
C LEU A 597 24.58 -6.30 -9.53
N GLY A 598 25.48 -6.48 -10.52
CA GLY A 598 25.91 -5.45 -11.45
C GLY A 598 24.76 -4.80 -12.22
N LYS A 599 23.73 -5.60 -12.57
CA LYS A 599 22.53 -5.12 -13.27
C LYS A 599 21.72 -4.12 -12.43
N LEU A 600 21.79 -4.22 -11.11
CA LEU A 600 21.18 -3.26 -10.19
C LEU A 600 22.12 -2.10 -9.87
N THR A 601 23.38 -2.41 -9.53
CA THR A 601 24.30 -1.40 -8.99
C THR A 601 24.75 -0.40 -10.05
N GLU A 602 24.89 -0.81 -11.31
CA GLU A 602 25.40 0.07 -12.37
C GLU A 602 24.39 1.17 -12.79
N PRO A 603 23.08 0.87 -13.02
CA PRO A 603 22.09 1.91 -13.23
C PRO A 603 22.00 2.90 -12.06
N VAL A 604 21.99 2.39 -10.81
CA VAL A 604 21.96 3.22 -9.61
C VAL A 604 23.20 4.12 -9.53
N ARG A 605 24.39 3.57 -9.80
CA ARG A 605 25.65 4.32 -9.83
C ARG A 605 25.63 5.41 -10.91
N ASN A 606 25.14 5.09 -12.10
CA ASN A 606 25.11 6.04 -13.22
C ASN A 606 24.12 7.18 -12.99
N PHE A 607 22.97 6.89 -12.38
CA PHE A 607 22.05 7.93 -11.93
C PHE A 607 22.66 8.78 -10.81
N ALA A 608 23.25 8.15 -9.79
CA ALA A 608 23.82 8.86 -8.64
C ALA A 608 24.98 9.81 -9.02
N LYS A 609 25.76 9.47 -10.07
CA LYS A 609 26.80 10.36 -10.64
C LYS A 609 26.26 11.69 -11.16
N LEU A 610 24.96 11.76 -11.47
CA LEU A 610 24.32 13.02 -11.86
C LEU A 610 24.23 14.01 -10.68
N GLY A 611 24.37 13.52 -9.43
CA GLY A 611 24.37 14.34 -8.24
C GLY A 611 22.97 14.82 -7.79
N PHE A 612 21.90 14.28 -8.38
CA PHE A 612 20.53 14.58 -7.99
C PHE A 612 20.00 13.51 -7.04
N ALA A 613 19.41 13.96 -5.93
CA ALA A 613 18.54 13.10 -5.13
C ALA A 613 17.25 12.83 -5.92
N ILE A 614 16.64 11.65 -5.76
CA ILE A 614 15.30 11.37 -6.26
C ILE A 614 14.27 11.93 -5.26
N SER A 615 13.27 12.65 -5.76
CA SER A 615 12.07 12.98 -4.99
C SER A 615 10.81 12.40 -5.63
N ALA A 616 9.69 12.43 -4.91
CA ALA A 616 8.42 11.90 -5.39
C ALA A 616 7.96 12.60 -6.68
N GLU A 617 8.23 13.90 -6.79
CA GLU A 617 7.91 14.74 -7.94
C GLU A 617 8.59 14.24 -9.22
N ASP A 618 9.79 13.67 -9.12
CA ASP A 618 10.55 13.20 -10.29
C ASP A 618 9.94 11.90 -10.90
N LEU A 619 9.05 11.21 -10.17
CA LEU A 619 8.48 9.92 -10.56
C LEU A 619 7.24 10.06 -11.45
N ASP A 620 6.45 11.11 -11.26
CA ASP A 620 5.15 11.25 -11.89
C ASP A 620 5.22 11.83 -13.31
N GLY A 621 6.34 12.45 -13.71
CA GLY A 621 6.50 13.08 -15.03
C GLY A 621 5.56 14.27 -15.29
N VAL A 622 4.64 14.52 -14.37
CA VAL A 622 3.67 15.63 -14.35
C VAL A 622 4.21 16.83 -13.58
N SER A 623 5.36 16.70 -12.93
CA SER A 623 6.07 17.79 -12.26
C SER A 623 6.62 18.77 -13.28
N GLY A 624 5.72 19.55 -13.85
CA GLY A 624 6.04 20.67 -14.72
C GLY A 624 6.85 21.71 -13.95
N VAL A 625 7.49 22.58 -14.73
CA VAL A 625 8.19 23.78 -14.25
C VAL A 625 7.34 24.58 -13.23
N ASP A 626 6.02 24.55 -13.37
CA ASP A 626 5.09 25.23 -12.47
C ASP A 626 5.01 24.60 -11.07
N ASN A 627 5.08 23.27 -10.93
CA ASN A 627 5.11 22.62 -9.60
C ASN A 627 6.40 22.95 -8.87
N LEU A 628 7.55 22.87 -9.55
CA LEU A 628 8.84 23.27 -8.95
C LEU A 628 8.88 24.75 -8.59
N ARG A 629 8.25 25.62 -9.41
CA ARG A 629 8.08 27.03 -9.07
C ARG A 629 7.25 27.18 -7.80
N GLY A 630 6.13 26.47 -7.68
CA GLY A 630 5.32 26.44 -6.48
C GLY A 630 6.10 26.01 -5.25
N SER A 631 6.89 24.93 -5.33
CA SER A 631 7.75 24.48 -4.23
C SER A 631 8.85 25.49 -3.86
N LEU A 632 9.40 26.21 -4.84
CA LEU A 632 10.35 27.31 -4.60
C LEU A 632 9.69 28.49 -3.88
N GLU A 633 8.49 28.88 -4.30
CA GLU A 633 7.70 29.93 -3.65
C GLU A 633 7.32 29.53 -2.22
N GLU A 634 6.92 28.28 -2.01
CA GLU A 634 6.63 27.73 -0.70
C GLU A 634 7.88 27.73 0.20
N ALA A 635 9.03 27.28 -0.32
CA ALA A 635 10.30 27.30 0.42
C ALA A 635 10.72 28.73 0.79
N ALA A 636 10.51 29.70 -0.10
CA ALA A 636 10.78 31.11 0.16
C ALA A 636 9.84 31.68 1.24
N GLU A 637 8.53 31.43 1.17
CA GLU A 637 7.57 31.92 2.16
C GLU A 637 7.77 31.23 3.53
N ASN A 638 8.06 29.93 3.54
CA ASN A 638 8.43 29.20 4.75
C ASN A 638 9.67 29.80 5.40
N THR A 639 10.70 30.13 4.60
CA THR A 639 11.92 30.78 5.10
C THR A 639 11.65 32.17 5.65
N LYS A 640 10.79 32.95 4.98
CA LYS A 640 10.37 34.28 5.41
C LYS A 640 9.61 34.24 6.74
N GLN A 641 8.68 33.31 6.88
CA GLN A 641 7.93 33.11 8.12
C GLN A 641 8.85 32.62 9.24
N TRP A 642 9.73 31.65 8.96
CA TRP A 642 10.74 31.18 9.90
C TRP A 642 11.64 32.34 10.37
N LEU A 643 12.11 33.20 9.45
CA LEU A 643 12.96 34.35 9.77
C LEU A 643 12.26 35.37 10.69
N LYS A 644 10.96 35.58 10.49
CA LYS A 644 10.13 36.42 11.36
C LYS A 644 10.03 35.84 12.77
N ASP A 645 9.75 34.55 12.89
CA ASP A 645 9.60 33.87 14.18
C ASP A 645 10.94 33.75 14.91
N ALA A 646 12.00 33.38 14.18
CA ALA A 646 13.36 33.23 14.67
C ALA A 646 13.90 34.51 15.33
N ARG A 647 13.57 35.69 14.81
CA ARG A 647 13.95 36.99 15.42
C ARG A 647 13.32 37.22 16.79
N SER A 648 12.13 36.66 17.02
CA SER A 648 11.42 36.76 18.30
C SER A 648 11.78 35.65 19.30
N ARG A 649 12.40 34.57 18.83
CA ARG A 649 12.77 33.38 19.61
C ARG A 649 13.64 33.76 20.80
N ARG A 650 13.26 33.29 21.99
CA ARG A 650 14.03 33.44 23.23
C ARG A 650 14.71 32.12 23.56
N LEU A 651 16.03 32.16 23.74
CA LEU A 651 16.80 31.00 24.22
C LEU A 651 16.86 31.02 25.75
N GLN A 652 17.12 29.86 26.36
CA GLN A 652 17.17 29.72 27.82
C GLN A 652 18.19 30.66 28.50
N PHE A 653 19.23 31.10 27.77
CA PHE A 653 20.24 32.01 28.26
C PHE A 653 20.15 33.38 27.58
N LYS A 654 20.16 34.47 28.36
CA LYS A 654 20.03 35.84 27.85
C LYS A 654 21.13 36.17 26.82
N THR A 655 22.39 35.89 27.14
CA THR A 655 23.50 36.15 26.21
C THR A 655 23.39 35.31 24.95
N ALA A 656 22.91 34.06 25.04
CA ALA A 656 22.67 33.25 23.84
C ALA A 656 21.57 33.85 22.97
N THR A 657 20.51 34.39 23.59
CA THR A 657 19.45 35.12 22.87
C THR A 657 19.99 36.38 22.18
N GLU A 658 20.91 37.11 22.82
CA GLU A 658 21.56 38.28 22.22
C GLU A 658 22.49 37.90 21.05
N VAL A 659 23.27 36.81 21.20
CA VAL A 659 24.07 36.24 20.10
C VAL A 659 23.18 35.84 18.94
N TRP A 660 22.07 35.14 19.21
CA TRP A 660 21.11 34.72 18.19
C TRP A 660 20.53 35.90 17.40
N ARG A 661 20.09 36.96 18.10
CA ARG A 661 19.60 38.18 17.44
C ARG A 661 20.68 38.85 16.60
N ARG A 662 21.94 38.82 17.04
CA ARG A 662 23.06 39.38 16.26
C ARG A 662 23.35 38.52 15.03
N LEU A 663 23.32 37.20 15.11
CA LEU A 663 23.45 36.31 13.94
C LEU A 663 22.37 36.56 12.88
N LEU A 664 21.17 36.96 13.29
CA LEU A 664 20.06 37.32 12.41
C LEU A 664 20.01 38.81 12.01
N SER A 665 21.08 39.57 12.25
CA SER A 665 21.15 40.99 11.83
C SER A 665 21.63 41.11 10.38
N PRO A 666 21.27 42.19 9.65
CA PRO A 666 21.62 42.38 8.24
C PRO A 666 23.10 42.29 7.87
N GLU A 667 24.00 42.49 8.84
CA GLU A 667 25.45 42.45 8.63
C GLU A 667 26.05 41.03 8.76
N ASN A 668 25.23 40.02 9.02
CA ASN A 668 25.67 38.64 9.25
C ASN A 668 25.28 37.69 8.12
N GLU A 669 26.13 36.68 7.93
CA GLU A 669 26.09 35.74 6.81
C GLU A 669 24.83 34.85 6.86
N LEU A 670 24.38 34.50 8.07
CA LEU A 670 23.15 33.73 8.28
C LEU A 670 21.90 34.49 7.82
N TYR A 671 21.83 35.79 8.14
CA TYR A 671 20.72 36.64 7.69
C TYR A 671 20.77 36.85 6.17
N GLU A 672 21.95 37.14 5.62
CA GLU A 672 22.14 37.33 4.18
C GLU A 672 21.59 36.12 3.41
N MET A 673 21.99 34.91 3.81
CA MET A 673 21.53 33.66 3.19
C MET A 673 20.00 33.53 3.23
N LEU A 674 19.41 33.65 4.42
CA LEU A 674 17.97 33.50 4.62
C LEU A 674 17.17 34.59 3.90
N ASN A 675 17.70 35.81 3.79
CA ASN A 675 17.05 36.90 3.08
C ASN A 675 17.03 36.64 1.56
N LEU A 676 18.13 36.15 0.98
CA LEU A 676 18.19 35.78 -0.44
C LEU A 676 17.16 34.68 -0.78
N ILE A 677 17.02 33.69 0.10
CA ILE A 677 16.03 32.60 -0.03
C ILE A 677 14.60 33.14 0.13
N ALA A 678 14.35 33.95 1.15
CA ALA A 678 13.03 34.54 1.40
C ALA A 678 12.56 35.47 0.26
N SER A 679 13.49 36.08 -0.46
CA SER A 679 13.24 36.86 -1.68
C SER A 679 13.21 36.03 -2.96
N ASN A 680 13.44 34.72 -2.87
CA ASN A 680 13.50 33.77 -3.98
C ASN A 680 14.43 34.22 -5.14
N GLU A 681 15.59 34.79 -4.82
CA GLU A 681 16.53 35.33 -5.82
C GLU A 681 17.33 34.22 -6.53
N LEU A 682 16.72 33.53 -7.51
CA LEU A 682 17.35 32.42 -8.23
C LEU A 682 18.69 32.78 -8.91
N SER A 683 18.87 34.04 -9.30
CA SER A 683 20.13 34.54 -9.88
C SER A 683 21.30 34.59 -8.88
N LYS A 684 21.02 34.38 -7.59
CA LYS A 684 22.01 34.36 -6.50
C LYS A 684 22.23 32.95 -5.93
N LEU A 685 21.85 31.90 -6.65
CA LEU A 685 22.02 30.51 -6.23
C LEU A 685 23.43 30.20 -5.71
N GLU A 686 24.47 30.51 -6.49
CA GLU A 686 25.87 30.26 -6.12
C GLU A 686 26.24 30.94 -4.78
N ARG A 687 25.74 32.15 -4.54
CA ARG A 687 25.99 32.88 -3.30
C ARG A 687 25.33 32.22 -2.09
N VAL A 688 24.10 31.73 -2.25
CA VAL A 688 23.42 30.97 -1.19
C VAL A 688 24.18 29.68 -0.90
N GLU A 689 24.68 28.98 -1.92
CA GLU A 689 25.49 27.77 -1.76
C GLU A 689 26.82 28.04 -1.02
N GLU A 690 27.52 29.13 -1.35
CA GLU A 690 28.74 29.56 -0.63
C GLU A 690 28.46 29.80 0.85
N LEU A 691 27.42 30.57 1.17
CA LEU A 691 27.02 30.90 2.54
C LEU A 691 26.62 29.63 3.29
N ASN A 692 25.86 28.75 2.65
CA ASN A 692 25.43 27.49 3.22
C ASN A 692 26.63 26.56 3.51
N SER A 693 27.62 26.51 2.61
CA SER A 693 28.87 25.76 2.81
C SER A 693 29.72 26.36 3.95
N LEU A 694 29.81 27.68 4.04
CA LEU A 694 30.53 28.36 5.12
C LEU A 694 29.88 28.07 6.48
N LEU A 695 28.55 28.14 6.56
CA LEU A 695 27.76 27.82 7.74
C LEU A 695 27.72 26.33 8.06
N ARG A 696 28.21 25.46 7.17
CA ARG A 696 28.40 24.03 7.45
C ARG A 696 29.70 23.76 8.21
N ASP A 697 30.69 24.65 8.12
CA ASP A 697 31.94 24.50 8.85
C ASP A 697 31.72 24.78 10.35
N ARG A 698 31.84 23.71 11.15
CA ARG A 698 31.68 23.77 12.60
C ARG A 698 32.69 24.71 13.24
N GLU A 699 33.94 24.73 12.79
CA GLU A 699 34.96 25.60 13.39
C GLU A 699 34.63 27.07 13.13
N TYR A 700 34.11 27.37 11.93
CA TYR A 700 33.63 28.69 11.58
C TYR A 700 32.48 29.15 12.49
N ILE A 701 31.41 28.34 12.64
CA ILE A 701 30.27 28.66 13.51
C ILE A 701 30.74 28.94 14.93
N GLU A 702 31.64 28.11 15.45
CA GLU A 702 32.15 28.23 16.81
C GLU A 702 32.91 29.53 17.05
N LYS A 703 33.81 29.88 16.11
CA LYS A 703 34.54 31.16 16.13
C LYS A 703 33.58 32.34 15.99
N ARG A 704 32.54 32.21 15.17
CA ARG A 704 31.54 33.27 14.97
C ARG A 704 30.72 33.52 16.23
N ILE A 705 30.24 32.48 16.89
CA ILE A 705 29.54 32.57 18.19
C ILE A 705 30.44 33.23 19.23
N ASP A 706 31.71 32.81 19.34
CA ASP A 706 32.64 33.37 20.32
C ASP A 706 32.97 34.85 20.03
N THR A 707 33.10 35.23 18.76
CA THR A 707 33.33 36.62 18.33
C THR A 707 32.14 37.51 18.70
N ILE A 708 30.92 37.11 18.33
CA ILE A 708 29.70 37.86 18.66
C ILE A 708 29.53 37.96 20.18
N THR A 709 29.80 36.87 20.92
CA THR A 709 29.72 36.85 22.39
C THR A 709 30.66 37.89 23.01
N ARG A 710 31.88 38.02 22.47
CA ARG A 710 32.86 39.01 22.92
C ARG A 710 32.41 40.44 22.62
N ASP A 711 31.80 40.68 21.47
CA ASP A 711 31.38 42.01 21.03
C ASP A 711 30.18 42.54 21.85
N ILE A 712 29.24 41.66 22.24
CA ILE A 712 28.07 42.06 23.05
C ILE A 712 28.37 42.15 24.55
N SER A 713 29.44 41.51 25.02
CA SER A 713 29.74 41.40 26.44
C SER A 713 30.67 42.51 26.94
N LYS A 714 30.44 42.95 28.18
CA LYS A 714 31.36 43.80 28.97
C LYS A 714 32.76 43.17 29.08
N PRO A 715 33.83 43.91 29.47
CA PRO A 715 35.27 43.55 29.28
C PRO A 715 35.79 42.18 29.76
N LYS A 716 34.96 41.32 30.37
CA LYS A 716 35.27 39.90 30.64
C LYS A 716 34.07 39.01 30.28
N PRO A 717 33.84 38.69 28.99
CA PRO A 717 32.75 37.81 28.57
C PRO A 717 32.91 36.42 29.19
N ARG A 718 31.85 35.86 29.77
CA ARG A 718 31.80 34.41 30.01
C ARG A 718 31.49 33.73 28.67
N ARG A 719 32.33 32.78 28.26
CA ARG A 719 32.09 31.99 27.06
C ARG A 719 30.77 31.22 27.21
N ILE A 720 29.94 31.22 26.16
CA ILE A 720 28.75 30.37 26.11
C ILE A 720 29.22 28.93 25.92
N VAL A 721 28.89 28.04 26.85
CA VAL A 721 29.27 26.62 26.86
C VAL A 721 28.06 25.73 27.14
N GLY A 722 28.15 24.44 26.84
CA GLY A 722 27.11 23.45 27.15
C GLY A 722 25.79 23.66 26.39
N SER A 723 24.66 23.39 27.06
CA SER A 723 23.31 23.38 26.46
C SER A 723 22.95 24.65 25.67
N PRO A 724 23.16 25.88 26.17
CA PRO A 724 22.85 27.09 25.40
C PRO A 724 23.61 27.20 24.07
N ARG A 725 24.86 26.71 24.02
CA ARG A 725 25.66 26.71 22.80
C ARG A 725 25.15 25.66 21.81
N ASN A 726 24.78 24.49 22.30
CA ASN A 726 24.18 23.44 21.48
C ASN A 726 22.83 23.89 20.91
N HIS A 727 22.03 24.65 21.67
CA HIS A 727 20.79 25.23 21.17
C HIS A 727 21.06 26.24 20.03
N LEU A 728 22.07 27.11 20.17
CA LEU A 728 22.47 27.99 19.06
C LEU A 728 22.84 27.20 17.80
N ARG A 729 23.61 26.12 17.93
CA ARG A 729 23.96 25.25 16.79
C ARG A 729 22.71 24.67 16.13
N ARG A 730 21.79 24.09 16.91
CA ARG A 730 20.52 23.57 16.38
C ARG A 730 19.74 24.62 15.61
N CYS A 731 19.62 25.85 16.12
CA CYS A 731 18.95 26.93 15.40
C CYS A 731 19.67 27.33 14.09
N ILE A 732 21.01 27.25 14.04
CA ILE A 732 21.79 27.51 12.83
C ILE A 732 21.61 26.35 11.82
N ASP A 733 21.61 25.11 12.30
CA ASP A 733 21.37 23.93 11.47
C ASP A 733 19.95 23.95 10.88
N GLU A 734 18.93 24.36 11.64
CA GLU A 734 17.56 24.61 11.14
C GLU A 734 17.56 25.57 9.95
N ALA A 735 18.28 26.70 10.06
CA ALA A 735 18.40 27.69 9.00
C ALA A 735 19.19 27.17 7.80
N ARG A 736 20.26 26.39 8.02
CA ARG A 736 21.05 25.74 6.98
C ARG A 736 20.18 24.78 6.15
N ASN A 737 19.34 23.99 6.82
CA ASN A 737 18.45 23.04 6.15
C ASN A 737 17.48 23.75 5.19
N LEU A 738 16.98 24.94 5.55
CA LEU A 738 16.19 25.79 4.64
C LEU A 738 17.00 26.21 3.40
N GLY A 739 18.26 26.60 3.60
CA GLY A 739 19.18 26.95 2.51
C GLY A 739 19.47 25.78 1.57
N SER A 740 19.83 24.62 2.12
CA SER A 740 20.04 23.40 1.34
C SER A 740 18.81 23.00 0.53
N ARG A 741 17.61 23.03 1.14
CA ARG A 741 16.35 22.70 0.45
C ARG A 741 16.11 23.66 -0.72
N TRP A 742 16.23 24.96 -0.51
CA TRP A 742 16.04 25.95 -1.57
C TRP A 742 17.09 25.82 -2.68
N CYS A 743 18.37 25.64 -2.36
CA CYS A 743 19.43 25.43 -3.36
C CYS A 743 19.16 24.21 -4.24
N ASN A 744 18.71 23.09 -3.63
CA ASN A 744 18.36 21.88 -4.37
C ASN A 744 17.19 22.11 -5.34
N LEU A 745 16.13 22.78 -4.87
CA LEU A 745 14.98 23.13 -5.71
C LEU A 745 15.37 24.09 -6.85
N ALA A 746 16.19 25.10 -6.54
CA ALA A 746 16.63 26.10 -7.52
C ALA A 746 17.51 25.48 -8.62
N ARG A 747 18.43 24.57 -8.24
CA ARG A 747 19.25 23.82 -9.20
C ARG A 747 18.39 22.95 -10.11
N ARG A 748 17.42 22.23 -9.53
CA ARG A 748 16.48 21.41 -10.31
C ARG A 748 15.64 22.25 -11.25
N TYR A 749 15.14 23.41 -10.80
CA TYR A 749 14.38 24.33 -11.63
C TYR A 749 15.21 24.85 -12.82
N ALA A 750 16.49 25.20 -12.59
CA ALA A 750 17.39 25.65 -13.65
C ALA A 750 17.68 24.55 -14.70
N GLU A 751 17.89 23.31 -14.25
CA GLU A 751 18.09 22.15 -15.13
C GLU A 751 16.81 21.81 -15.92
N LEU A 752 15.64 21.79 -15.27
CA LEU A 752 14.37 21.51 -15.94
C LEU A 752 14.04 22.60 -16.98
N THR A 753 14.32 23.86 -16.67
CA THR A 753 14.10 24.98 -17.61
C THR A 753 15.04 24.92 -18.82
N SER A 754 16.25 24.40 -18.66
CA SER A 754 17.25 24.33 -19.73
C SER A 754 17.19 23.06 -20.56
N ARG A 755 16.87 21.90 -19.96
CA ARG A 755 16.88 20.57 -20.60
C ARG A 755 15.51 19.93 -20.73
N GLY A 756 14.45 20.55 -20.24
CA GLY A 756 13.10 19.98 -20.24
C GLY A 756 13.02 18.72 -19.37
N ASN A 757 12.27 17.72 -19.82
CA ASN A 757 11.97 16.48 -19.05
C ASN A 757 13.14 15.49 -18.92
N TRP A 758 14.39 15.94 -19.11
CA TRP A 758 15.57 15.06 -19.08
C TRP A 758 15.70 14.27 -17.78
N LEU A 759 15.48 14.88 -16.61
CA LEU A 759 15.59 14.18 -15.33
C LEU A 759 14.54 13.08 -15.19
N TYR A 760 13.29 13.35 -15.60
CA TYR A 760 12.23 12.35 -15.64
C TYR A 760 12.59 11.18 -16.56
N GLU A 761 13.22 11.44 -17.71
CA GLU A 761 13.71 10.37 -18.57
C GLU A 761 14.81 9.54 -17.88
N GLN A 762 15.73 10.17 -17.14
CA GLN A 762 16.76 9.44 -16.39
C GLN A 762 16.14 8.57 -15.29
N VAL A 763 15.17 9.09 -14.55
CA VAL A 763 14.43 8.34 -13.53
C VAL A 763 13.63 7.21 -14.15
N SER A 764 12.99 7.43 -15.30
CA SER A 764 12.26 6.40 -16.05
C SER A 764 13.19 5.27 -16.52
N ARG A 765 14.38 5.60 -17.03
CA ARG A 765 15.41 4.62 -17.41
C ARG A 765 15.92 3.84 -16.21
N LEU A 766 16.15 4.52 -15.08
CA LEU A 766 16.54 3.88 -13.83
C LEU A 766 15.46 2.90 -13.37
N ARG A 767 14.18 3.31 -13.36
CA ARG A 767 13.05 2.44 -13.00
C ARG A 767 12.99 1.20 -13.86
N ALA A 768 13.04 1.35 -15.18
CA ALA A 768 13.04 0.23 -16.11
C ALA A 768 14.20 -0.73 -15.87
N SER A 769 15.42 -0.20 -15.66
CA SER A 769 16.61 -1.01 -15.40
C SER A 769 16.54 -1.76 -14.06
N VAL A 770 16.03 -1.09 -13.02
CA VAL A 770 15.81 -1.71 -11.71
C VAL A 770 14.75 -2.81 -11.82
N GLU A 771 13.61 -2.54 -12.47
CA GLU A 771 12.55 -3.53 -12.69
C GLU A 771 13.02 -4.78 -13.45
N GLU A 772 13.86 -4.59 -14.48
CA GLU A 772 14.47 -5.69 -15.22
C GLU A 772 15.39 -6.54 -14.32
N ALA A 773 16.21 -5.89 -13.50
CA ALA A 773 17.12 -6.58 -12.59
C ALA A 773 16.40 -7.41 -11.50
N LEU A 774 15.18 -7.02 -11.09
CA LEU A 774 14.46 -7.68 -9.99
C LEU A 774 14.22 -9.17 -10.19
N SER A 775 13.91 -9.60 -11.42
CA SER A 775 13.53 -10.99 -11.68
C SER A 775 14.68 -11.96 -11.40
N GLU A 776 15.91 -11.56 -11.74
CA GLU A 776 17.11 -12.36 -11.47
C GLU A 776 17.54 -12.27 -10.01
N LEU A 777 17.42 -11.09 -9.41
CA LEU A 777 17.78 -10.87 -8.00
C LEU A 777 16.88 -11.64 -7.04
N ALA A 778 15.59 -11.80 -7.36
CA ALA A 778 14.65 -12.53 -6.50
C ALA A 778 15.13 -13.95 -6.19
N GLY A 779 15.57 -14.70 -7.20
CA GLY A 779 16.10 -16.06 -7.00
C GLY A 779 17.38 -16.09 -6.16
N ILE A 780 18.33 -15.20 -6.47
CA ILE A 780 19.62 -15.13 -5.77
C ILE A 780 19.42 -14.76 -4.30
N VAL A 781 18.61 -13.74 -4.03
CA VAL A 781 18.34 -13.29 -2.67
C VAL A 781 17.56 -14.36 -1.89
N GLN A 782 16.59 -15.03 -2.51
CA GLN A 782 15.84 -16.10 -1.86
C GLN A 782 16.74 -17.27 -1.47
N GLU A 783 17.66 -17.68 -2.34
CA GLU A 783 18.64 -18.74 -2.06
C GLU A 783 19.65 -18.31 -0.99
N ALA A 784 20.12 -17.06 -1.04
CA ALA A 784 21.15 -16.55 -0.13
C ALA A 784 20.62 -16.29 1.29
N VAL A 785 19.34 -15.98 1.44
CA VAL A 785 18.68 -15.76 2.75
C VAL A 785 18.18 -17.08 3.36
N ASP A 786 18.29 -18.20 2.64
CA ASP A 786 17.81 -19.50 3.13
C ASP A 786 18.44 -19.88 4.49
N PRO A 787 17.66 -20.46 5.42
CA PRO A 787 18.15 -20.81 6.75
C PRO A 787 19.38 -21.74 6.79
N SER A 788 19.66 -22.47 5.71
CA SER A 788 20.83 -23.34 5.58
C SER A 788 22.13 -22.62 5.23
N GLN A 789 22.06 -21.36 4.80
CA GLN A 789 23.24 -20.58 4.41
C GLN A 789 24.07 -20.16 5.64
N PRO A 790 25.38 -19.88 5.48
CA PRO A 790 26.22 -19.34 6.54
C PRO A 790 25.62 -18.05 7.10
N ALA A 791 25.52 -17.95 8.43
CA ALA A 791 24.84 -16.82 9.10
C ALA A 791 25.29 -15.42 8.63
N PRO A 792 26.61 -15.14 8.45
CA PRO A 792 27.05 -13.84 7.95
C PRO A 792 26.53 -13.50 6.55
N PHE A 793 26.53 -14.50 5.66
CA PHE A 793 26.12 -14.34 4.28
C PHE A 793 24.61 -14.09 4.18
N ALA A 794 23.81 -14.91 4.86
CA ALA A 794 22.36 -14.76 4.90
C ALA A 794 21.91 -13.41 5.47
N ALA A 795 22.55 -12.97 6.56
CA ALA A 795 22.26 -11.70 7.20
C ALA A 795 22.62 -10.49 6.32
N ALA A 796 23.76 -10.53 5.62
CA ALA A 796 24.12 -9.47 4.67
C ALA A 796 23.14 -9.38 3.50
N PHE A 797 22.72 -10.52 2.95
CA PHE A 797 21.68 -10.57 1.93
C PHE A 797 20.31 -10.12 2.43
N ALA A 798 19.97 -10.38 3.68
CA ALA A 798 18.75 -9.83 4.29
C ALA A 798 18.78 -8.30 4.33
N CYS A 799 19.91 -7.68 4.70
CA CYS A 799 20.08 -6.22 4.63
C CYS A 799 20.00 -5.70 3.19
N LEU A 800 20.60 -6.39 2.22
CA LEU A 800 20.51 -6.04 0.81
C LEU A 800 19.06 -6.07 0.31
N ALA A 801 18.32 -7.13 0.63
CA ALA A 801 16.91 -7.28 0.26
C ALA A 801 16.05 -6.14 0.80
N ARG A 802 16.29 -5.70 2.06
CA ARG A 802 15.61 -4.53 2.65
C ARG A 802 15.95 -3.25 1.89
N SER A 803 17.23 -2.99 1.62
CA SER A 803 17.68 -1.81 0.87
C SER A 803 17.08 -1.77 -0.54
N VAL A 804 17.02 -2.92 -1.22
CA VAL A 804 16.32 -3.06 -2.52
C VAL A 804 14.84 -2.70 -2.37
N ASN A 805 14.13 -3.29 -1.40
CA ASN A 805 12.72 -2.99 -1.17
C ASN A 805 12.46 -1.51 -0.85
N GLN A 806 13.39 -0.84 -0.15
CA GLN A 806 13.29 0.60 0.08
C GLN A 806 13.46 1.40 -1.21
N ILE A 807 14.44 1.06 -2.07
CA ILE A 807 14.56 1.70 -3.38
C ILE A 807 13.32 1.48 -4.24
N LEU A 808 12.73 0.28 -4.22
CA LEU A 808 11.49 0.02 -4.98
C LEU A 808 10.36 0.93 -4.51
N SER A 809 10.28 1.20 -3.21
CA SER A 809 9.35 2.19 -2.65
C SER A 809 9.70 3.61 -3.11
N ASP A 810 10.97 4.02 -2.98
CA ASP A 810 11.45 5.36 -3.36
C ASP A 810 11.30 5.62 -4.88
N LEU A 811 11.30 4.57 -5.70
CA LEU A 811 11.10 4.63 -7.16
C LEU A 811 9.64 4.39 -7.61
N ALA A 812 8.71 4.24 -6.66
CA ALA A 812 7.31 3.88 -6.92
C ALA A 812 7.15 2.68 -7.88
N ILE A 813 7.98 1.65 -7.71
CA ILE A 813 7.86 0.37 -8.41
C ILE A 813 6.92 -0.52 -7.61
N GLY A 814 5.77 -0.87 -8.18
CA GLY A 814 4.69 -1.59 -7.49
C GLY A 814 4.98 -3.06 -7.14
N ARG A 815 6.21 -3.53 -7.37
CA ARG A 815 6.68 -4.87 -7.02
C ARG A 815 7.50 -4.80 -5.75
N LYS A 816 7.48 -5.88 -4.97
CA LYS A 816 8.39 -6.08 -3.84
C LYS A 816 9.23 -7.33 -4.09
N LEU A 817 10.44 -7.34 -3.56
CA LEU A 817 11.25 -8.54 -3.47
C LEU A 817 10.64 -9.43 -2.39
N GLU A 818 9.96 -10.50 -2.80
CA GLU A 818 9.33 -11.46 -1.88
C GLU A 818 10.41 -12.25 -1.15
N CYS A 819 10.69 -11.87 0.10
CA CYS A 819 11.60 -12.61 0.95
C CYS A 819 11.04 -12.68 2.37
N LYS A 820 11.11 -13.86 3.00
CA LYS A 820 10.62 -14.11 4.36
C LYS A 820 11.62 -13.60 5.40
N ILE A 821 11.90 -12.31 5.35
CA ILE A 821 12.85 -11.66 6.26
C ILE A 821 12.05 -11.04 7.42
N PRO A 822 12.45 -11.27 8.69
CA PRO A 822 11.88 -10.56 9.82
C PRO A 822 12.04 -9.05 9.63
N LEU A 823 10.95 -8.31 9.84
CA LEU A 823 10.93 -6.85 9.83
C LEU A 823 10.68 -6.36 11.25
N ASN A 824 11.76 -6.10 11.98
CA ASN A 824 11.68 -5.38 13.24
C ASN A 824 11.83 -3.89 12.94
N SER A 825 10.72 -3.23 12.61
CA SER A 825 10.74 -1.78 12.44
C SER A 825 10.63 -1.09 13.80
N TRP A 826 11.57 -0.19 14.07
CA TRP A 826 11.61 0.60 15.30
C TRP A 826 11.47 2.10 14.97
N PRO A 827 10.37 2.56 14.34
CA PRO A 827 10.28 3.92 13.83
C PRO A 827 10.48 5.01 14.90
N TRP A 828 10.22 4.70 16.18
CA TRP A 828 10.39 5.63 17.29
C TRP A 828 11.86 5.99 17.60
N ILE A 829 12.84 5.16 17.21
CA ILE A 829 14.25 5.45 17.55
C ILE A 829 14.83 6.63 16.75
N THR A 830 14.21 7.00 15.63
CA THR A 830 14.65 8.15 14.82
C THR A 830 13.94 9.45 15.17
N VAL A 831 12.83 9.41 15.94
CA VAL A 831 12.01 10.58 16.26
C VAL A 831 12.80 11.61 17.07
N ASP A 832 13.15 12.77 16.54
CA ASP A 832 14.03 13.76 17.20
C ASP A 832 15.49 13.31 17.39
N ALA A 833 15.95 12.27 16.67
CA ALA A 833 17.38 11.98 16.63
C ALA A 833 18.08 13.10 15.86
N THR A 834 19.12 13.70 16.46
CA THR A 834 19.88 14.79 15.84
C THR A 834 21.02 14.29 14.95
N ASP A 835 21.43 13.06 15.16
CA ASP A 835 22.53 12.38 14.47
C ASP A 835 22.31 10.86 14.57
N LEU A 836 23.07 10.12 13.76
CA LEU A 836 23.01 8.68 13.65
C LEU A 836 23.31 8.00 15.00
N GLN A 837 24.29 8.50 15.73
CA GLN A 837 24.69 7.91 17.01
C GLN A 837 23.57 8.02 18.06
N ALA A 838 22.89 9.17 18.15
CA ALA A 838 21.75 9.38 19.03
C ALA A 838 20.58 8.44 18.68
N GLY A 839 20.30 8.24 17.39
CA GLY A 839 19.32 7.26 16.92
C GLY A 839 19.67 5.83 17.37
N MET A 840 20.94 5.45 17.21
CA MET A 840 21.44 4.14 17.65
C MET A 840 21.37 3.97 19.17
N CYS A 841 21.73 4.99 19.96
CA CYS A 841 21.69 4.96 21.43
C CYS A 841 20.30 4.65 21.98
N ARG A 842 19.23 5.11 21.32
CA ARG A 842 17.86 4.92 21.82
C ARG A 842 17.43 3.46 21.89
N ARG A 843 18.01 2.59 21.06
CA ARG A 843 17.79 1.14 21.17
C ARG A 843 18.21 0.59 22.54
N LEU A 844 19.21 1.21 23.18
CA LEU A 844 19.68 0.81 24.51
C LEU A 844 18.68 1.14 25.63
N LEU A 845 17.65 1.95 25.39
CA LEU A 845 16.59 2.20 26.38
C LEU A 845 15.78 0.94 26.71
N LEU A 846 15.83 -0.07 25.84
CA LEU A 846 15.24 -1.39 26.08
C LEU A 846 16.14 -2.29 26.96
N ALA A 847 17.34 -1.82 27.32
CA ALA A 847 18.33 -2.50 28.14
C ALA A 847 18.52 -1.70 29.46
N PRO A 848 17.61 -1.85 30.45
CA PRO A 848 17.58 -1.02 31.66
C PRO A 848 18.84 -1.10 32.53
N GLU A 849 19.69 -2.09 32.30
CA GLU A 849 20.97 -2.31 32.99
C GLU A 849 22.05 -1.31 32.54
N ILE A 850 21.88 -0.66 31.39
CA ILE A 850 22.83 0.32 30.86
C ILE A 850 22.59 1.69 31.51
N SER A 851 23.63 2.22 32.14
CA SER A 851 23.59 3.59 32.66
C SER A 851 23.95 4.61 31.56
N PHE A 852 23.15 5.66 31.44
CA PHE A 852 23.33 6.73 30.44
C PHE A 852 23.95 7.99 31.06
N SER A 853 24.77 8.70 30.29
CA SER A 853 25.21 10.07 30.56
C SER A 853 24.12 11.07 30.19
N ASP A 854 24.31 12.33 30.58
CA ASP A 854 23.34 13.41 30.36
C ASP A 854 23.07 13.68 28.87
N ASP A 855 23.94 13.23 27.97
CA ASP A 855 23.80 13.26 26.51
C ASP A 855 23.14 12.00 25.93
N GLY A 856 22.68 11.08 26.78
CA GLY A 856 22.01 9.84 26.37
C GLY A 856 22.95 8.76 25.83
N GLN A 857 24.27 8.94 25.92
CA GLN A 857 25.24 7.89 25.59
C GLN A 857 25.45 6.94 26.78
N PRO A 858 25.83 5.67 26.56
CA PRO A 858 26.21 4.78 27.65
C PRO A 858 27.45 5.30 28.37
N LYS A 859 27.41 5.38 29.72
CA LYS A 859 28.51 5.87 30.58
C LYS A 859 29.75 4.99 30.51
N ASP A 860 29.57 3.69 30.35
CA ASP A 860 30.64 2.72 30.18
C ASP A 860 30.45 1.99 28.84
N LYS A 861 31.49 2.02 27.99
CA LYS A 861 31.39 1.59 26.59
C LYS A 861 31.72 0.12 26.36
N SER A 862 32.24 -0.62 27.35
CA SER A 862 32.56 -2.05 27.17
C SER A 862 31.74 -2.97 28.07
N ASP A 863 31.86 -2.89 29.40
CA ASP A 863 31.38 -3.98 30.25
C ASP A 863 29.87 -3.95 30.51
N SER A 864 29.23 -2.77 30.50
CA SER A 864 27.78 -2.66 30.69
C SER A 864 26.99 -2.98 29.43
N ILE A 865 27.56 -2.75 28.24
CA ILE A 865 26.87 -2.97 26.97
C ILE A 865 26.86 -4.45 26.60
N THR A 866 27.91 -5.22 26.90
CA THR A 866 27.91 -6.67 26.62
C THR A 866 27.01 -7.45 27.58
N LYS A 867 26.78 -6.94 28.80
CA LYS A 867 25.96 -7.60 29.83
C LYS A 867 24.46 -7.38 29.67
N ALA A 868 24.07 -6.34 28.93
CA ALA A 868 22.70 -5.90 28.76
C ALA A 868 22.25 -6.20 27.32
#